data_AF-A0AAE0WVH5-F1
#
_entry.id   AF-A0AAE0WVH5-F1
#
_cell.length_a   1.000
_cell.length_b   1.000
_cell.length_c   1.000
_cell.angle_alpha   90.00
_cell.angle_beta   90.00
_cell.angle_gamma   90.00
#
_symmetry.space_group_name_H-M   'P 1'
#
loop_
_entity.id
_entity.type
_entity.pdbx_description
1 polymer ?
#
loop_
_entity_poly.entity_id
_entity_poly.type
_entity_poly.pdbx_seq_one_letter_code
_entity_poly.pdbx_strand_id
1 'polypeptide(L)'
;MAYQGGGGGGGYGDEHRDHNMSHGGVRETPLLHCTTSSIHPHPQSLMNPHQQQPFHAPPPQHDSSDDEQERSLLHANPNGPFNGPFDEPMSRGHTPGLNEPTGYSLEESYVGGNGSTGYNNGYDDQAYNSGTLQSAYDPPDRSPSPYARSDTGSTEAWRQRQVPGGPAAAAGGLKRNATRKVKLVQGAVLSADYPVPSAIQNAVQAKYRNDLESGSEEFTHLRYTAATCDPNDFTLKNGYNLRPAMYNRHTELLIAVTYYNEDKTLTARTLHGVMQNIREIVNLKKSEFWNKGGPAWQKIVVCLVFDGIDPCDKGTLDVLATVGVYQDGIMKKDIDGKETVAHIFEYTTQLSVTPNQQLIRPLDDGPSTLPPVQMMFCLKQKNSKKINSHRWLFTAFGRILNPEVCILLDAGTKPGHKALLALWEAFYNDKDLGGACGEIHALLGKGWRNLLNPLVAIQNFEYKISNILDKPLESSFGYVSVLPGAFSAYRFRAIMGRPLEQYFHGDHTLSKQLGPKGIEGMNIFKKNMFLAEDRILCFELVAKAGSKWHLTYVKASKGETDVPEGAPEFIGQRRRWLNGSFAATLYSLMHFSRMYRSGHNIIRMIFFHIQFIYNIMVTFLSWFSLVIMDLVGNPSSTNNNHAFPFGNEVTPIFNTVLKYLYLAFLLLQFILALGNRPKGSKWSYIISFALFGLIQIYVIILSLYLVVRAFTHKGAGSTDIDLNDGAGKFFQSFFASTSSGIIIIALAATFGLYFVASFLYLDPWHMFTSFPQYIVMMTSYINILTVYAYCNWHDVSWGTKGADKADALPSAKTEKASDGKGAVIEEVDLPQADIDSQFEQTVKRALTPYAPPKEETKKSLEDSYKSFRTRVVTAWIFSNALLAVAITSDSFDKFGFSSGATSRTANFFRALLWATAGLSLVRFLGCLWFLGRSGLLCCFARR
;
A
#
# COMPACT_ATOMS: atom_id res chain seq x y z
N MET A 1 20.56 -30.53 34.01
CA MET A 1 19.97 -31.38 35.07
C MET A 1 19.17 -30.48 36.00
N ALA A 2 18.13 -31.02 36.66
CA ALA A 2 17.15 -30.27 37.45
C ALA A 2 17.45 -30.30 38.97
N TYR A 3 16.49 -29.78 39.76
CA TYR A 3 16.29 -29.76 41.23
C TYR A 3 16.63 -28.41 41.91
N GLN A 4 15.61 -27.60 42.28
CA GLN A 4 14.80 -27.55 43.54
C GLN A 4 15.53 -26.84 44.70
N GLY A 5 14.93 -26.02 45.60
CA GLY A 5 13.57 -25.45 45.79
C GLY A 5 13.69 -24.13 46.62
N GLY A 6 12.71 -23.21 46.72
CA GLY A 6 11.58 -23.18 47.68
C GLY A 6 12.00 -22.87 49.14
N GLY A 7 11.41 -21.95 49.94
CA GLY A 7 10.33 -20.96 49.79
C GLY A 7 9.83 -20.43 51.18
N GLY A 8 9.18 -19.25 51.25
CA GLY A 8 8.55 -18.67 52.47
C GLY A 8 9.50 -18.04 53.52
N GLY A 9 9.09 -17.15 54.44
CA GLY A 9 7.81 -16.43 54.60
C GLY A 9 7.57 -15.93 56.06
N GLY A 10 7.22 -14.65 56.24
CA GLY A 10 6.56 -14.13 57.47
C GLY A 10 7.45 -13.67 58.66
N GLY A 11 7.08 -12.54 59.28
CA GLY A 11 7.61 -12.04 60.55
C GLY A 11 6.67 -11.00 61.18
N TYR A 12 6.39 -11.11 62.48
CA TYR A 12 5.39 -10.34 63.25
C TYR A 12 5.90 -10.14 64.70
N GLY A 13 5.36 -9.14 65.43
CA GLY A 13 5.61 -8.87 66.87
C GLY A 13 6.05 -7.41 67.10
N ASP A 14 5.27 -6.46 67.65
CA ASP A 14 4.47 -6.33 68.90
C ASP A 14 5.28 -6.21 70.21
N GLU A 15 5.10 -5.08 70.91
CA GLU A 15 5.02 -5.01 72.38
C GLU A 15 4.32 -3.72 72.91
N HIS A 16 3.99 -3.68 74.20
CA HIS A 16 2.83 -2.98 74.81
C HIS A 16 3.12 -1.70 75.66
N ARG A 17 2.02 -1.03 76.10
CA ARG A 17 1.78 -0.13 77.29
C ARG A 17 1.42 1.34 76.94
N ASP A 18 0.56 2.10 77.66
CA ASP A 18 -0.44 1.82 78.73
C ASP A 18 -1.47 3.00 78.91
N HIS A 19 -2.62 2.72 79.55
CA HIS A 19 -3.54 3.60 80.34
C HIS A 19 -4.44 4.76 79.77
N ASN A 20 -5.76 4.46 79.71
CA ASN A 20 -6.93 5.06 80.41
C ASN A 20 -7.49 6.52 80.23
N MET A 21 -8.79 6.56 79.85
CA MET A 21 -9.94 7.38 80.33
C MET A 21 -9.94 8.93 80.22
N SER A 22 -10.95 9.63 79.67
CA SER A 22 -12.42 9.55 79.95
C SER A 22 -13.27 10.47 79.01
N HIS A 23 -14.61 10.25 78.96
CA HIS A 23 -15.78 11.07 78.49
C HIS A 23 -15.61 12.26 77.49
N GLY A 24 -16.50 12.58 76.55
CA GLY A 24 -17.88 12.20 76.13
C GLY A 24 -18.44 13.39 75.30
N GLY A 25 -19.44 13.37 74.42
CA GLY A 25 -20.43 12.42 73.90
C GLY A 25 -21.46 13.20 73.04
N VAL A 26 -22.18 12.51 72.13
CA VAL A 26 -23.46 12.92 71.46
C VAL A 26 -23.42 14.16 70.51
N ARG A 27 -24.15 14.31 69.40
CA ARG A 27 -24.78 13.51 68.30
C ARG A 27 -25.63 14.51 67.47
N GLU A 28 -26.00 14.13 66.24
CA GLU A 28 -27.17 14.61 65.44
C GLU A 28 -27.01 15.70 64.34
N THR A 29 -27.83 15.50 63.30
CA THR A 29 -28.01 16.18 62.00
C THR A 29 -29.55 16.33 61.78
N PRO A 30 -30.17 16.60 60.60
CA PRO A 30 -29.82 17.25 59.32
C PRO A 30 -30.88 18.35 58.90
N LEU A 31 -31.16 18.53 57.57
CA LEU A 31 -32.30 19.18 56.85
C LEU A 31 -32.01 20.54 56.15
N LEU A 32 -32.79 21.05 55.16
CA LEU A 32 -33.21 20.54 53.82
C LEU A 32 -33.88 21.69 52.97
N HIS A 33 -33.81 21.62 51.63
CA HIS A 33 -34.80 22.09 50.61
C HIS A 33 -35.01 23.56 50.10
N CYS A 34 -34.87 23.70 48.75
CA CYS A 34 -35.87 24.18 47.73
C CYS A 34 -36.11 25.65 47.28
N THR A 35 -36.85 25.74 46.15
CA THR A 35 -37.49 26.88 45.40
C THR A 35 -36.97 27.21 43.98
N THR A 36 -37.74 27.99 43.20
CA THR A 36 -38.02 27.74 41.75
C THR A 36 -38.62 28.94 40.97
N SER A 37 -38.46 28.96 39.62
CA SER A 37 -39.35 29.60 38.57
C SER A 37 -39.58 31.15 38.58
N SER A 38 -39.93 31.91 37.52
CA SER A 38 -39.93 31.79 36.02
C SER A 38 -40.54 33.06 35.31
N ILE A 39 -40.31 33.28 33.98
CA ILE A 39 -41.16 34.02 32.96
C ILE A 39 -40.92 35.53 32.58
N HIS A 40 -41.16 35.81 31.28
CA HIS A 40 -41.07 36.99 30.35
C HIS A 40 -42.07 38.19 30.58
N PRO A 41 -42.20 39.32 29.76
CA PRO A 41 -41.80 39.60 28.34
C PRO A 41 -41.28 41.04 27.91
N HIS A 42 -41.17 41.25 26.58
CA HIS A 42 -40.77 42.43 25.72
C HIS A 42 -41.71 43.69 25.77
N PRO A 43 -41.51 44.88 25.06
CA PRO A 43 -40.78 45.12 23.77
C PRO A 43 -40.10 46.52 23.43
N GLN A 44 -39.48 46.59 22.23
CA GLN A 44 -39.37 47.70 21.23
C GLN A 44 -38.45 48.97 21.35
N SER A 45 -37.52 49.08 20.37
CA SER A 45 -37.32 50.18 19.38
C SER A 45 -36.12 51.19 19.42
N LEU A 46 -35.54 51.37 18.22
CA LEU A 46 -34.89 52.56 17.58
C LEU A 46 -33.45 53.09 17.89
N MET A 47 -32.67 53.15 16.80
CA MET A 47 -31.67 54.16 16.38
C MET A 47 -30.23 54.21 16.97
N ASN A 48 -29.37 54.90 16.20
CA ASN A 48 -27.88 54.89 16.10
C ASN A 48 -27.40 56.39 16.11
N PRO A 49 -26.11 56.81 16.04
CA PRO A 49 -24.81 56.17 16.32
C PRO A 49 -23.82 57.01 17.23
N HIS A 50 -22.61 56.46 17.42
CA HIS A 50 -21.29 57.13 17.57
C HIS A 50 -20.65 57.46 18.95
N GLN A 51 -19.33 57.12 18.98
CA GLN A 51 -18.22 57.63 19.80
C GLN A 51 -18.16 57.35 21.32
N GLN A 52 -17.41 56.33 21.73
CA GLN A 52 -16.05 56.45 22.32
C GLN A 52 -15.49 55.08 22.79
N GLN A 53 -14.17 54.88 22.65
CA GLN A 53 -13.38 53.82 23.30
C GLN A 53 -12.89 54.33 24.69
N PRO A 54 -12.46 53.50 25.68
CA PRO A 54 -11.54 52.36 25.46
C PRO A 54 -11.55 51.14 26.44
N PHE A 55 -10.68 50.17 26.10
CA PHE A 55 -9.98 49.15 26.92
C PHE A 55 -10.65 47.85 27.44
N HIS A 56 -10.11 46.74 26.90
CA HIS A 56 -9.85 45.38 27.45
C HIS A 56 -10.96 44.49 28.07
N ALA A 57 -11.29 43.42 27.34
CA ALA A 57 -11.04 42.00 27.75
C ALA A 57 -11.11 41.06 26.53
N PRO A 58 -10.30 39.99 26.41
CA PRO A 58 -10.42 39.00 25.33
C PRO A 58 -11.42 37.88 25.67
N PRO A 59 -12.39 37.54 24.80
CA PRO A 59 -13.20 36.32 24.90
C PRO A 59 -12.44 35.09 24.32
N PRO A 60 -12.86 33.85 24.64
CA PRO A 60 -12.00 32.67 24.59
C PRO A 60 -11.74 32.11 23.18
N GLN A 61 -10.60 31.43 23.03
CA GLN A 61 -10.22 30.69 21.83
C GLN A 61 -11.21 29.54 21.55
N HIS A 62 -11.83 29.59 20.37
CA HIS A 62 -12.45 28.41 19.75
C HIS A 62 -11.47 27.80 18.75
N ASP A 63 -10.89 26.65 19.09
CA ASP A 63 -10.06 25.87 18.17
C ASP A 63 -10.89 25.35 16.99
N SER A 64 -10.83 26.04 15.84
CA SER A 64 -11.38 25.56 14.57
C SER A 64 -10.68 26.21 13.36
N SER A 65 -9.39 25.92 13.17
CA SER A 65 -8.63 26.40 12.00
C SER A 65 -7.65 25.34 11.47
N ASP A 66 -8.18 24.24 10.90
CA ASP A 66 -7.38 23.25 10.16
C ASP A 66 -7.63 23.31 8.63
N ASP A 67 -8.66 24.06 8.19
CA ASP A 67 -9.23 24.02 6.82
C ASP A 67 -8.92 25.23 5.92
N GLU A 68 -8.42 26.38 6.42
CA GLU A 68 -8.17 27.57 5.56
C GLU A 68 -6.80 28.23 5.81
N GLN A 69 -5.81 27.77 5.04
CA GLN A 69 -4.78 28.57 4.34
C GLN A 69 -3.84 27.61 3.57
N GLU A 70 -4.32 27.11 2.43
CA GLU A 70 -3.55 26.21 1.55
C GLU A 70 -2.62 27.00 0.62
N ARG A 71 -1.29 26.86 0.79
CA ARG A 71 -0.33 27.20 -0.28
C ARG A 71 -0.20 25.99 -1.20
N SER A 72 -0.58 26.13 -2.47
CA SER A 72 -0.46 25.03 -3.44
C SER A 72 1.00 24.64 -3.66
N LEU A 73 1.29 23.34 -3.60
CA LEU A 73 2.60 22.77 -3.97
C LEU A 73 2.76 22.59 -5.50
N LEU A 74 1.69 22.86 -6.27
CA LEU A 74 1.64 22.62 -7.72
C LEU A 74 1.60 23.92 -8.55
N HIS A 75 1.30 25.07 -7.94
CA HIS A 75 1.26 26.36 -8.64
C HIS A 75 2.01 27.47 -7.88
N ALA A 76 3.20 27.82 -8.37
CA ALA A 76 3.91 29.03 -7.99
C ALA A 76 4.11 29.93 -9.22
N ASN A 77 3.06 30.66 -9.62
CA ASN A 77 3.21 31.77 -10.56
C ASN A 77 2.09 32.84 -10.43
N PRO A 78 2.35 33.96 -9.73
CA PRO A 78 1.45 35.11 -9.74
C PRO A 78 1.61 36.04 -10.94
N ASN A 79 2.70 35.94 -11.73
CA ASN A 79 3.05 36.91 -12.78
C ASN A 79 3.85 36.25 -13.92
N GLY A 80 3.17 35.75 -14.97
CA GLY A 80 3.80 35.25 -16.20
C GLY A 80 3.01 35.64 -17.46
N PRO A 81 3.65 35.94 -18.61
CA PRO A 81 3.04 36.72 -19.69
C PRO A 81 2.31 35.90 -20.77
N PHE A 82 1.75 34.72 -20.46
CA PHE A 82 1.07 33.86 -21.43
C PHE A 82 -0.33 33.45 -20.95
N ASN A 83 -1.36 34.09 -21.53
CA ASN A 83 -2.75 33.61 -21.43
C ASN A 83 -3.00 32.55 -22.51
N GLY A 84 -3.67 31.45 -22.13
CA GLY A 84 -4.17 30.45 -23.07
C GLY A 84 -5.44 30.93 -23.79
N PRO A 85 -5.78 30.40 -24.98
CA PRO A 85 -6.80 30.97 -25.86
C PRO A 85 -8.26 30.61 -25.48
N PHE A 86 -8.58 30.41 -24.19
CA PHE A 86 -9.92 29.98 -23.74
C PHE A 86 -10.50 30.74 -22.54
N ASP A 87 -9.85 31.81 -22.07
CA ASP A 87 -10.41 32.72 -21.08
C ASP A 87 -11.00 33.97 -21.76
N GLU A 88 -12.33 34.00 -21.96
CA GLU A 88 -13.06 35.23 -22.28
C GLU A 88 -13.66 35.89 -21.02
N PRO A 89 -13.73 37.23 -20.94
CA PRO A 89 -13.91 37.92 -19.66
C PRO A 89 -15.25 38.68 -19.56
N MET A 90 -15.94 38.62 -18.42
CA MET A 90 -16.88 39.69 -18.01
C MET A 90 -17.01 39.89 -16.49
N SER A 91 -17.34 41.13 -16.12
CA SER A 91 -17.69 41.65 -14.80
C SER A 91 -16.56 41.91 -13.78
N ARG A 92 -16.08 43.17 -13.77
CA ARG A 92 -15.34 43.80 -12.65
C ARG A 92 -16.29 44.62 -11.77
N GLY A 93 -15.96 44.78 -10.49
CA GLY A 93 -16.52 45.79 -9.59
C GLY A 93 -15.51 46.25 -8.52
N HIS A 94 -14.93 47.45 -8.72
CA HIS A 94 -14.29 48.41 -7.79
C HIS A 94 -13.84 47.95 -6.36
N THR A 95 -12.54 47.91 -5.98
CA THR A 95 -11.56 49.00 -5.61
C THR A 95 -11.89 49.80 -4.33
N PRO A 96 -10.91 50.37 -3.55
CA PRO A 96 -9.42 50.36 -3.61
C PRO A 96 -8.79 49.65 -2.36
N GLY A 97 -7.51 49.73 -1.95
CA GLY A 97 -6.26 50.34 -2.48
C GLY A 97 -5.60 51.40 -1.56
N LEU A 98 -4.38 51.16 -1.02
CA LEU A 98 -3.55 52.11 -0.25
C LEU A 98 -2.05 51.70 -0.20
N ASN A 99 -1.13 52.67 -0.09
CA ASN A 99 0.32 52.56 -0.38
C ASN A 99 1.25 52.45 0.86
N GLU A 100 2.38 51.73 0.71
CA GLU A 100 3.82 52.04 1.03
C GLU A 100 4.27 53.10 2.08
N PRO A 101 5.58 53.25 2.48
CA PRO A 101 6.84 52.50 2.15
C PRO A 101 7.86 52.28 3.33
N THR A 102 9.10 51.83 3.00
CA THR A 102 10.39 51.86 3.79
C THR A 102 10.54 50.89 4.99
N GLY A 103 11.68 50.30 5.34
CA GLY A 103 13.05 50.29 4.77
C GLY A 103 14.13 50.84 5.73
N TYR A 104 15.09 50.03 6.20
CA TYR A 104 16.41 50.46 6.74
C TYR A 104 17.38 49.27 6.98
N SER A 105 18.67 49.53 6.80
CA SER A 105 19.83 48.67 7.11
C SER A 105 20.89 49.50 7.84
N LEU A 106 21.82 48.87 8.59
CA LEU A 106 23.20 49.36 8.81
C LEU A 106 24.06 48.38 9.64
N GLU A 107 25.36 48.34 9.36
CA GLU A 107 26.39 47.51 10.01
C GLU A 107 27.20 48.22 11.12
N GLU A 108 28.13 47.44 11.70
CA GLU A 108 29.43 47.83 12.29
C GLU A 108 29.61 48.07 13.83
N SER A 109 30.40 47.13 14.40
CA SER A 109 31.72 47.33 15.02
C SER A 109 31.91 48.17 16.31
N TYR A 110 32.40 47.53 17.39
CA TYR A 110 33.38 48.11 18.33
C TYR A 110 34.31 47.04 18.95
N VAL A 111 35.53 47.44 19.34
CA VAL A 111 36.70 46.57 19.64
C VAL A 111 37.34 46.89 21.01
N GLY A 112 37.94 45.88 21.65
CA GLY A 112 39.00 46.02 22.68
C GLY A 112 38.87 45.01 23.86
N GLY A 113 39.93 44.45 24.45
CA GLY A 113 41.37 44.42 24.08
C GLY A 113 42.32 44.13 25.26
N ASN A 114 43.42 43.40 25.00
CA ASN A 114 44.76 43.43 25.65
C ASN A 114 45.22 42.35 26.68
N GLY A 115 46.53 41.97 26.60
CA GLY A 115 47.36 41.19 27.56
C GLY A 115 47.72 39.73 27.18
N SER A 116 48.85 39.34 26.54
CA SER A 116 50.30 39.33 26.94
C SER A 116 50.72 38.25 27.96
N THR A 117 51.82 37.46 27.89
CA THR A 117 52.93 37.18 26.91
C THR A 117 53.84 36.04 27.46
N GLY A 118 54.56 35.22 26.65
CA GLY A 118 55.69 34.37 27.17
C GLY A 118 56.22 33.20 26.31
N TYR A 119 57.55 33.15 26.09
CA TYR A 119 58.37 32.09 25.42
C TYR A 119 58.75 30.92 26.40
N ASN A 120 59.29 29.74 26.03
CA ASN A 120 60.57 29.51 25.31
C ASN A 120 60.92 28.01 25.04
N ASN A 121 61.75 27.72 24.02
CA ASN A 121 62.67 26.57 23.71
C ASN A 121 62.28 25.09 23.99
N GLY A 122 62.70 24.06 23.21
CA GLY A 122 63.53 23.98 21.99
C GLY A 122 64.75 23.04 22.13
N TYR A 123 64.93 22.05 21.22
CA TYR A 123 66.22 21.36 20.92
C TYR A 123 66.14 20.54 19.61
N ASP A 124 67.22 20.57 18.82
CA ASP A 124 67.50 19.78 17.58
C ASP A 124 68.00 18.35 17.87
N ASP A 125 67.96 17.42 16.89
CA ASP A 125 69.19 17.01 16.14
C ASP A 125 68.92 16.08 14.92
N GLN A 126 69.98 15.84 14.13
CA GLN A 126 70.00 15.37 12.75
C GLN A 126 70.00 13.83 12.54
N ALA A 127 69.84 13.45 11.27
CA ALA A 127 69.86 12.07 10.77
C ALA A 127 71.27 11.46 10.65
N TYR A 128 71.38 10.12 10.75
CA TYR A 128 72.30 9.31 9.93
C TYR A 128 71.83 7.84 9.80
N ASN A 129 72.53 7.06 8.97
CA ASN A 129 72.06 5.82 8.33
C ASN A 129 72.83 4.56 8.82
N SER A 130 72.35 3.38 8.40
CA SER A 130 73.00 2.05 8.41
C SER A 130 72.98 1.20 9.71
N GLY A 131 72.64 -0.09 9.54
CA GLY A 131 73.47 -1.18 10.10
C GLY A 131 72.84 -2.17 11.08
N THR A 132 72.19 -3.22 10.56
CA THR A 132 72.20 -4.61 11.07
C THR A 132 72.18 -4.92 12.59
N LEU A 133 71.15 -5.63 13.07
CA LEU A 133 71.27 -7.05 13.44
C LEU A 133 69.92 -7.66 13.88
N GLN A 134 69.80 -8.98 13.72
CA GLN A 134 68.56 -9.74 13.92
C GLN A 134 68.64 -10.68 15.13
N SER A 135 67.61 -10.68 15.97
CA SER A 135 67.28 -11.76 16.91
C SER A 135 65.78 -11.65 17.22
N ALA A 136 64.88 -12.40 16.56
CA ALA A 136 64.61 -13.82 16.78
C ALA A 136 63.78 -14.11 18.05
N TYR A 137 62.47 -13.80 18.01
CA TYR A 137 61.38 -14.63 18.54
C TYR A 137 60.02 -13.99 18.15
N ASP A 138 59.40 -14.47 17.08
CA ASP A 138 58.00 -14.16 16.72
C ASP A 138 57.37 -15.43 16.12
N PRO A 139 56.14 -15.82 16.47
CA PRO A 139 55.55 -17.09 16.05
C PRO A 139 55.08 -17.02 14.58
N PRO A 140 55.14 -18.15 13.84
CA PRO A 140 54.91 -18.14 12.39
C PRO A 140 53.47 -17.79 12.00
N ASP A 141 53.35 -17.04 10.90
CA ASP A 141 52.08 -16.67 10.26
C ASP A 141 51.17 -17.88 10.04
N ARG A 142 49.91 -17.76 10.51
CA ARG A 142 48.86 -18.72 10.15
C ARG A 142 48.44 -18.50 8.70
N SER A 143 48.62 -19.53 7.89
CA SER A 143 48.06 -19.58 6.53
C SER A 143 46.53 -19.34 6.55
N PRO A 144 45.96 -18.59 5.60
CA PRO A 144 44.53 -18.32 5.58
C PRO A 144 43.71 -19.61 5.40
N SER A 145 42.68 -19.78 6.22
CA SER A 145 41.74 -20.91 6.09
C SER A 145 40.99 -20.85 4.75
N PRO A 146 40.85 -21.98 4.01
CA PRO A 146 40.15 -22.01 2.73
C PRO A 146 38.62 -21.79 2.81
N TYR A 147 38.08 -21.58 4.01
CA TYR A 147 36.65 -21.34 4.24
C TYR A 147 36.25 -19.86 4.37
N ALA A 148 37.18 -18.92 4.15
CA ALA A 148 36.88 -17.49 4.10
C ALA A 148 36.26 -17.05 2.75
N ARG A 149 35.04 -17.49 2.45
CA ARG A 149 34.20 -16.98 1.34
C ARG A 149 32.72 -16.95 1.72
N SER A 150 32.10 -15.77 1.75
CA SER A 150 30.84 -15.45 1.04
C SER A 150 30.07 -14.20 1.51
N ASP A 151 30.49 -13.45 2.55
CA ASP A 151 29.72 -12.27 3.02
C ASP A 151 30.15 -10.91 2.42
N THR A 152 31.32 -10.80 1.78
CA THR A 152 31.79 -9.54 1.14
C THR A 152 31.35 -9.37 -0.32
N GLY A 153 30.80 -10.44 -0.92
CA GLY A 153 30.68 -10.55 -2.38
C GLY A 153 29.69 -9.59 -3.06
N SER A 154 28.65 -9.11 -2.36
CA SER A 154 27.62 -8.26 -2.96
C SER A 154 28.09 -6.81 -3.16
N THR A 155 28.62 -6.18 -2.12
CA THR A 155 29.07 -4.77 -2.15
C THR A 155 30.34 -4.59 -2.98
N GLU A 156 31.26 -5.54 -2.91
CA GLU A 156 32.49 -5.49 -3.71
C GLU A 156 32.22 -5.73 -5.19
N ALA A 157 31.41 -6.75 -5.55
CA ALA A 157 31.00 -6.95 -6.94
C ALA A 157 30.13 -5.80 -7.47
N TRP A 158 29.33 -5.15 -6.62
CA TRP A 158 28.62 -3.93 -7.00
C TRP A 158 29.58 -2.79 -7.32
N ARG A 159 30.58 -2.54 -6.46
CA ARG A 159 31.62 -1.53 -6.71
C ARG A 159 32.37 -1.81 -8.02
N GLN A 160 32.75 -3.07 -8.28
CA GLN A 160 33.45 -3.46 -9.50
C GLN A 160 32.63 -3.22 -10.79
N ARG A 161 31.30 -3.34 -10.74
CA ARG A 161 30.42 -2.97 -11.87
C ARG A 161 30.44 -1.47 -12.16
N GLN A 162 30.58 -0.63 -11.14
CA GLN A 162 30.51 0.82 -11.28
C GLN A 162 31.87 1.47 -11.64
N VAL A 163 32.93 0.68 -11.81
CA VAL A 163 34.23 1.16 -12.33
C VAL A 163 34.16 1.27 -13.86
N PRO A 164 34.40 2.45 -14.46
CA PRO A 164 34.49 2.58 -15.92
C PRO A 164 35.58 1.68 -16.49
N GLY A 165 35.21 0.77 -17.41
CA GLY A 165 36.12 -0.26 -17.96
C GLY A 165 36.01 -1.64 -17.29
N GLY A 166 35.19 -1.79 -16.25
CA GLY A 166 34.85 -3.07 -15.64
C GLY A 166 36.01 -3.81 -14.95
N PRO A 167 35.89 -5.14 -14.74
CA PRO A 167 36.89 -5.93 -14.00
C PRO A 167 38.31 -5.89 -14.60
N ALA A 168 38.43 -5.68 -15.92
CA ALA A 168 39.72 -5.57 -16.60
C ALA A 168 40.49 -4.29 -16.19
N ALA A 169 39.78 -3.18 -15.95
CA ALA A 169 40.38 -1.96 -15.41
C ALA A 169 40.77 -2.11 -13.92
N ALA A 170 39.98 -2.87 -13.15
CA ALA A 170 40.27 -3.17 -11.74
C ALA A 170 41.49 -4.09 -11.54
N ALA A 171 41.83 -4.93 -12.53
CA ALA A 171 42.96 -5.86 -12.50
C ALA A 171 44.34 -5.21 -12.79
N GLY A 172 44.46 -3.88 -12.73
CA GLY A 172 45.73 -3.15 -12.94
C GLY A 172 46.14 -2.95 -14.39
N GLY A 173 45.31 -3.37 -15.36
CA GLY A 173 45.53 -3.12 -16.78
C GLY A 173 45.27 -1.65 -17.15
N LEU A 174 46.31 -0.82 -17.10
CA LEU A 174 46.29 0.60 -17.52
C LEU A 174 46.08 0.78 -19.04
N LYS A 175 44.87 0.46 -19.54
CA LYS A 175 44.35 1.13 -20.74
C LYS A 175 43.99 2.56 -20.34
N ARG A 176 44.76 3.55 -20.83
CA ARG A 176 44.32 4.95 -20.86
C ARG A 176 43.18 5.07 -21.88
N ASN A 177 41.96 4.84 -21.42
CA ASN A 177 40.77 5.12 -22.21
C ASN A 177 40.70 6.63 -22.52
N ALA A 178 40.13 6.97 -23.67
CA ALA A 178 39.92 8.38 -24.04
C ALA A 178 38.95 9.04 -23.06
N THR A 179 38.95 10.37 -23.00
CA THR A 179 37.97 11.14 -22.22
C THR A 179 37.14 12.05 -23.12
N ARG A 180 35.83 12.08 -22.88
CA ARG A 180 34.87 12.96 -23.56
C ARG A 180 34.38 14.05 -22.62
N LYS A 181 34.13 15.23 -23.17
CA LYS A 181 33.67 16.42 -22.43
C LYS A 181 32.17 16.64 -22.64
N VAL A 182 31.38 16.30 -21.63
CA VAL A 182 29.91 16.39 -21.63
C VAL A 182 29.48 17.77 -21.12
N LYS A 183 28.85 18.61 -21.96
CA LYS A 183 28.28 19.90 -21.54
C LYS A 183 27.04 19.68 -20.67
N LEU A 184 26.94 20.39 -19.54
CA LEU A 184 25.76 20.34 -18.68
C LEU A 184 24.58 21.10 -19.30
N VAL A 185 23.39 20.48 -19.29
CA VAL A 185 22.14 21.13 -19.68
C VAL A 185 21.84 22.25 -18.69
N GLN A 186 21.64 23.45 -19.22
CA GLN A 186 21.50 24.71 -18.46
C GLN A 186 22.61 24.95 -17.42
N GLY A 187 23.79 24.35 -17.61
CA GLY A 187 24.93 24.49 -16.71
C GLY A 187 24.85 23.74 -15.37
N ALA A 188 23.80 22.95 -15.14
CA ALA A 188 23.57 22.26 -13.86
C ALA A 188 23.15 20.78 -13.97
N VAL A 189 22.56 20.35 -15.09
CA VAL A 189 22.01 19.00 -15.25
C VAL A 189 22.93 18.13 -16.12
N LEU A 190 23.42 17.02 -15.57
CA LEU A 190 24.10 15.99 -16.36
C LEU A 190 23.04 15.12 -17.04
N SER A 191 22.95 15.27 -18.36
CA SER A 191 22.14 14.47 -19.27
C SER A 191 23.01 14.15 -20.47
N ALA A 192 23.30 12.87 -20.71
CA ALA A 192 24.16 12.44 -21.82
C ALA A 192 23.68 11.13 -22.44
N ASP A 193 24.00 10.96 -23.72
CA ASP A 193 23.71 9.77 -24.50
C ASP A 193 24.98 8.89 -24.57
N TYR A 194 24.79 7.58 -24.38
CA TYR A 194 25.83 6.57 -24.32
C TYR A 194 25.49 5.44 -25.30
N PRO A 195 26.41 5.02 -26.18
CA PRO A 195 26.13 3.98 -27.17
C PRO A 195 25.83 2.66 -26.47
N VAL A 196 24.75 1.99 -26.88
CA VAL A 196 24.41 0.66 -26.35
C VAL A 196 25.34 -0.41 -26.94
N PRO A 197 25.51 -1.58 -26.28
CA PRO A 197 26.25 -2.70 -26.85
C PRO A 197 25.74 -3.09 -28.25
N SER A 198 26.67 -3.42 -29.15
CA SER A 198 26.39 -3.75 -30.56
C SER A 198 25.39 -4.90 -30.68
N ALA A 199 25.41 -5.85 -29.75
CA ALA A 199 24.48 -6.97 -29.70
C ALA A 199 23.03 -6.56 -29.39
N ILE A 200 22.81 -5.48 -28.62
CA ILE A 200 21.48 -4.89 -28.39
C ILE A 200 21.06 -4.12 -29.64
N GLN A 201 21.92 -3.24 -30.12
CA GLN A 201 21.67 -2.40 -31.30
C GLN A 201 21.29 -3.25 -32.51
N ASN A 202 22.07 -4.29 -32.83
CA ASN A 202 21.83 -5.19 -33.95
C ASN A 202 20.64 -6.16 -33.75
N ALA A 203 20.10 -6.28 -32.54
CA ALA A 203 18.89 -7.05 -32.28
C ALA A 203 17.59 -6.23 -32.41
N VAL A 204 17.68 -4.90 -32.59
CA VAL A 204 16.57 -4.05 -33.06
C VAL A 204 16.41 -4.22 -34.57
N GLN A 205 15.17 -4.20 -35.07
CA GLN A 205 14.92 -4.34 -36.50
C GLN A 205 15.55 -3.19 -37.31
N ALA A 206 16.15 -3.53 -38.46
CA ALA A 206 16.89 -2.59 -39.29
C ALA A 206 16.09 -1.34 -39.69
N LYS A 207 14.77 -1.46 -39.87
CA LYS A 207 13.88 -0.34 -40.21
C LYS A 207 13.75 0.74 -39.12
N TYR A 208 14.03 0.40 -37.86
CA TYR A 208 14.08 1.39 -36.76
C TYR A 208 15.51 1.82 -36.46
N ARG A 209 16.47 0.90 -36.54
CA ARG A 209 17.90 1.18 -36.31
C ARG A 209 18.53 2.09 -37.37
N ASN A 210 18.08 1.97 -38.62
CA ASN A 210 18.63 2.72 -39.76
C ASN A 210 17.75 3.93 -40.15
N ASP A 211 16.75 4.29 -39.34
CA ASP A 211 15.92 5.48 -39.54
C ASP A 211 16.71 6.76 -39.18
N LEU A 212 17.71 7.05 -40.00
CA LEU A 212 18.55 8.24 -39.90
C LEU A 212 17.80 9.50 -40.32
N GLU A 213 16.71 9.38 -41.09
CA GLU A 213 15.85 10.49 -41.51
C GLU A 213 15.09 11.11 -40.32
N SER A 214 14.72 10.29 -39.33
CA SER A 214 14.12 10.74 -38.07
C SER A 214 15.10 11.43 -37.11
N GLY A 215 16.42 11.25 -37.30
CA GLY A 215 17.45 11.79 -36.40
C GLY A 215 17.38 11.26 -34.95
N SER A 216 16.68 10.13 -34.73
CA SER A 216 16.45 9.59 -33.39
C SER A 216 17.54 8.62 -32.96
N GLU A 217 18.24 8.96 -31.87
CA GLU A 217 19.22 8.08 -31.23
C GLU A 217 18.58 7.03 -30.30
N GLU A 218 17.24 6.92 -30.25
CA GLU A 218 16.55 6.14 -29.21
C GLU A 218 16.77 4.62 -29.27
N PHE A 219 17.21 4.12 -30.42
CA PHE A 219 17.54 2.72 -30.69
C PHE A 219 19.04 2.43 -30.63
N THR A 220 19.89 3.46 -30.53
CA THR A 220 21.35 3.37 -30.62
C THR A 220 22.06 3.87 -29.38
N HIS A 221 21.47 4.81 -28.64
CA HIS A 221 22.02 5.37 -27.43
C HIS A 221 21.04 5.32 -26.25
N LEU A 222 21.54 4.83 -25.11
CA LEU A 222 20.92 4.96 -23.81
C LEU A 222 21.15 6.39 -23.31
N ARG A 223 20.08 7.15 -23.07
CA ARG A 223 20.20 8.45 -22.39
C ARG A 223 20.25 8.22 -20.89
N TYR A 224 21.22 8.80 -20.22
CA TYR A 224 21.29 8.84 -18.75
C TYR A 224 21.22 10.28 -18.25
N THR A 225 20.39 10.52 -17.25
CA THR A 225 20.23 11.80 -16.54
C THR A 225 20.38 11.59 -15.04
N ALA A 226 21.26 12.38 -14.41
CA ALA A 226 21.42 12.44 -12.97
C ALA A 226 20.51 13.53 -12.39
N ALA A 227 19.44 13.15 -11.70
CA ALA A 227 18.55 14.10 -11.04
C ALA A 227 19.04 14.42 -9.63
N THR A 228 19.67 15.59 -9.48
CA THR A 228 20.18 16.16 -8.22
C THR A 228 19.15 17.07 -7.53
N CYS A 229 17.86 16.77 -7.74
CA CYS A 229 16.73 17.58 -7.29
C CYS A 229 15.59 16.72 -6.71
N ASP A 230 14.62 17.36 -6.03
CA ASP A 230 13.37 16.71 -5.63
C ASP A 230 12.50 16.39 -6.87
N PRO A 231 11.64 15.35 -6.85
CA PRO A 231 10.58 15.17 -7.85
C PRO A 231 9.76 16.43 -8.18
N ASN A 232 9.53 17.30 -7.18
CA ASN A 232 8.80 18.55 -7.37
C ASN A 232 9.56 19.53 -8.29
N ASP A 233 10.89 19.50 -8.26
CA ASP A 233 11.80 20.39 -8.99
C ASP A 233 12.24 19.84 -10.35
N PHE A 234 11.97 18.56 -10.64
CA PHE A 234 12.25 17.95 -11.95
C PHE A 234 11.31 18.54 -13.02
N THR A 235 11.77 19.62 -13.65
CA THR A 235 10.99 20.45 -14.58
C THR A 235 11.85 20.99 -15.71
N LEU A 236 11.20 21.33 -16.84
CA LEU A 236 11.84 21.96 -18.01
C LEU A 236 12.57 23.28 -17.64
N LYS A 237 12.02 24.03 -16.67
CA LYS A 237 12.61 25.28 -16.15
C LYS A 237 13.96 25.05 -15.46
N ASN A 238 14.13 23.89 -14.83
CA ASN A 238 15.35 23.51 -14.11
C ASN A 238 16.28 22.64 -14.98
N GLY A 239 16.05 22.57 -16.30
CA GLY A 239 16.89 21.84 -17.26
C GLY A 239 16.57 20.36 -17.42
N TYR A 240 15.56 19.84 -16.72
CA TYR A 240 15.16 18.43 -16.83
C TYR A 240 14.08 18.25 -17.90
N ASN A 241 14.34 17.37 -18.89
CA ASN A 241 13.41 17.00 -19.94
C ASN A 241 13.52 15.50 -20.26
N LEU A 242 12.45 14.90 -20.79
CA LEU A 242 12.34 13.48 -21.13
C LEU A 242 12.31 13.28 -22.65
N ARG A 243 12.91 12.19 -23.13
CA ARG A 243 13.09 11.91 -24.56
C ARG A 243 11.76 11.88 -25.36
N PRO A 244 10.64 11.31 -24.87
CA PRO A 244 9.36 11.38 -25.59
C PRO A 244 8.84 12.82 -25.78
N ALA A 245 9.04 13.70 -24.78
CA ALA A 245 8.67 15.11 -24.87
C ALA A 245 9.64 15.90 -25.79
N MET A 246 10.93 15.57 -25.78
CA MET A 246 11.92 16.13 -26.72
C MET A 246 11.58 15.81 -28.18
N TYR A 247 11.03 14.62 -28.44
CA TYR A 247 10.51 14.22 -29.76
C TYR A 247 9.08 14.68 -30.05
N ASN A 248 8.52 15.57 -29.21
CA ASN A 248 7.17 16.11 -29.36
C ASN A 248 6.06 15.03 -29.48
N ARG A 249 6.25 13.87 -28.81
CA ARG A 249 5.30 12.75 -28.82
C ARG A 249 4.23 12.94 -27.74
N HIS A 250 2.97 12.82 -28.12
CA HIS A 250 1.87 12.76 -27.17
C HIS A 250 1.83 11.39 -26.49
N THR A 251 1.86 11.37 -25.16
CA THR A 251 1.71 10.14 -24.37
C THR A 251 0.22 9.89 -24.09
N GLU A 252 -0.33 8.78 -24.58
CA GLU A 252 -1.67 8.32 -24.21
C GLU A 252 -1.61 7.49 -22.92
N LEU A 253 -0.66 6.53 -22.89
CA LEU A 253 -0.46 5.60 -21.78
C LEU A 253 0.93 5.77 -21.16
N LEU A 254 0.94 6.10 -19.87
CA LEU A 254 2.12 5.97 -19.01
C LEU A 254 1.96 4.74 -18.11
N ILE A 255 2.65 3.65 -18.42
CA ILE A 255 2.59 2.38 -17.69
C ILE A 255 3.72 2.37 -16.66
N ALA A 256 3.40 2.65 -15.40
CA ALA A 256 4.33 2.61 -14.29
C ALA A 256 4.48 1.18 -13.75
N VAL A 257 5.73 0.74 -13.58
CA VAL A 257 6.09 -0.48 -12.86
C VAL A 257 6.86 -0.08 -11.61
N THR A 258 6.21 -0.14 -10.45
CA THR A 258 6.82 0.12 -9.14
C THR A 258 7.57 -1.11 -8.66
N TYR A 259 8.87 -0.94 -8.43
CA TYR A 259 9.75 -1.99 -7.94
C TYR A 259 10.23 -1.68 -6.53
N TYR A 260 10.29 -2.71 -5.70
CA TYR A 260 10.66 -2.65 -4.30
C TYR A 260 11.91 -3.48 -3.99
N ASN A 261 11.81 -4.80 -4.11
CA ASN A 261 12.90 -5.75 -3.88
C ASN A 261 12.66 -7.12 -4.56
N GLU A 262 11.89 -7.12 -5.64
CA GLU A 262 11.51 -8.32 -6.38
C GLU A 262 12.71 -8.92 -7.10
N ASP A 263 12.71 -10.24 -7.30
CA ASP A 263 13.78 -10.88 -8.07
C ASP A 263 13.61 -10.68 -9.59
N LYS A 264 14.66 -11.02 -10.34
CA LYS A 264 14.68 -10.94 -11.81
C LYS A 264 13.61 -11.79 -12.50
N THR A 265 13.10 -12.86 -11.90
CA THR A 265 12.01 -13.69 -12.43
C THR A 265 10.67 -12.97 -12.32
N LEU A 266 10.38 -12.39 -11.15
CA LEU A 266 9.18 -11.57 -10.89
C LEU A 266 9.17 -10.31 -11.75
N THR A 267 10.32 -9.65 -11.90
CA THR A 267 10.45 -8.45 -12.73
C THR A 267 10.32 -8.78 -14.23
N ALA A 268 11.01 -9.83 -14.72
CA ALA A 268 10.85 -10.31 -16.09
C ALA A 268 9.41 -10.75 -16.39
N ARG A 269 8.71 -11.36 -15.43
CA ARG A 269 7.28 -11.72 -15.53
C ARG A 269 6.38 -10.52 -15.80
N THR A 270 6.63 -9.42 -15.09
CA THR A 270 5.88 -8.16 -15.27
C THR A 270 6.20 -7.53 -16.62
N LEU A 271 7.49 -7.30 -16.89
CA LEU A 271 7.96 -6.64 -18.11
C LEU A 271 7.55 -7.39 -19.37
N HIS A 272 7.70 -8.72 -19.41
CA HIS A 272 7.28 -9.52 -20.56
C HIS A 272 5.77 -9.46 -20.78
N GLY A 273 4.96 -9.47 -19.70
CA GLY A 273 3.52 -9.28 -19.79
C GLY A 273 3.12 -7.90 -20.32
N VAL A 274 3.83 -6.84 -19.93
CA VAL A 274 3.64 -5.48 -20.45
C VAL A 274 3.99 -5.43 -21.94
N MET A 275 5.15 -5.95 -22.36
CA MET A 275 5.55 -6.02 -23.78
C MET A 275 4.52 -6.78 -24.64
N GLN A 276 4.00 -7.91 -24.14
CA GLN A 276 2.93 -8.67 -24.81
C GLN A 276 1.64 -7.84 -24.93
N ASN A 277 1.25 -7.11 -23.89
CA ASN A 277 0.06 -6.24 -23.94
C ASN A 277 0.22 -5.10 -24.95
N ILE A 278 1.40 -4.46 -25.00
CA ILE A 278 1.68 -3.39 -25.97
C ILE A 278 1.64 -3.93 -27.41
N ARG A 279 2.18 -5.14 -27.65
CA ARG A 279 2.02 -5.82 -28.95
C ARG A 279 0.55 -6.00 -29.33
N GLU A 280 -0.31 -6.43 -28.40
CA GLU A 280 -1.74 -6.56 -28.67
C GLU A 280 -2.42 -5.22 -29.00
N ILE A 281 -1.98 -4.10 -28.41
CA ILE A 281 -2.46 -2.75 -28.72
C ILE A 281 -2.00 -2.31 -30.13
N VAL A 282 -0.71 -2.47 -30.44
CA VAL A 282 -0.13 -2.07 -31.73
C VAL A 282 -0.75 -2.87 -32.90
N ASN A 283 -1.11 -4.13 -32.68
CA ASN A 283 -1.74 -5.00 -33.68
C ASN A 283 -3.27 -4.81 -33.84
N LEU A 284 -3.88 -3.77 -33.24
CA LEU A 284 -5.31 -3.48 -33.37
C LEU A 284 -5.70 -3.00 -34.78
N LYS A 285 -6.01 -3.95 -35.66
CA LYS A 285 -6.45 -3.73 -37.06
C LYS A 285 -7.67 -2.80 -37.25
N LYS A 286 -8.43 -2.50 -36.19
CA LYS A 286 -9.68 -1.72 -36.22
C LYS A 286 -9.61 -0.35 -35.51
N SER A 287 -8.44 0.09 -35.04
CA SER A 287 -8.35 1.38 -34.34
C SER A 287 -7.86 2.50 -35.24
N GLU A 288 -8.75 3.45 -35.53
CA GLU A 288 -8.36 4.75 -36.11
C GLU A 288 -7.56 5.60 -35.11
N PHE A 289 -7.73 5.38 -33.80
CA PHE A 289 -7.06 6.17 -32.76
C PHE A 289 -5.57 5.85 -32.68
N TRP A 290 -5.19 4.58 -32.53
CA TRP A 290 -3.83 4.21 -32.14
C TRP A 290 -2.78 4.64 -33.17
N ASN A 291 -3.06 4.53 -34.47
CA ASN A 291 -2.13 4.89 -35.55
C ASN A 291 -2.28 6.33 -36.08
N LYS A 292 -3.18 7.15 -35.50
CA LYS A 292 -3.36 8.55 -35.92
C LYS A 292 -2.24 9.44 -35.37
N GLY A 293 -1.51 10.10 -36.25
CA GLY A 293 -0.41 11.01 -35.89
C GLY A 293 0.92 10.32 -35.58
N GLY A 294 1.06 9.03 -35.91
CA GLY A 294 2.29 8.26 -35.72
C GLY A 294 2.00 6.80 -35.34
N PRO A 295 3.02 5.92 -35.33
CA PRO A 295 2.88 4.53 -34.87
C PRO A 295 2.34 4.44 -33.44
N ALA A 296 1.43 3.48 -33.20
CA ALA A 296 0.78 3.27 -31.92
C ALA A 296 1.72 3.19 -30.69
N TRP A 297 2.91 2.61 -30.87
CA TRP A 297 3.89 2.46 -29.79
C TRP A 297 4.47 3.79 -29.29
N GLN A 298 4.51 4.83 -30.14
CA GLN A 298 5.04 6.15 -29.75
C GLN A 298 4.14 6.86 -28.72
N LYS A 299 2.88 6.43 -28.59
CA LYS A 299 1.92 6.92 -27.61
C LYS A 299 2.00 6.23 -26.25
N ILE A 300 2.89 5.25 -26.11
CA ILE A 300 3.01 4.40 -24.92
C ILE A 300 4.41 4.54 -24.34
N VAL A 301 4.50 4.87 -23.05
CA VAL A 301 5.73 4.96 -22.29
C VAL A 301 5.65 4.00 -21.11
N VAL A 302 6.67 3.17 -20.92
CA VAL A 302 6.79 2.27 -19.76
C VAL A 302 7.82 2.86 -18.80
N CYS A 303 7.40 3.17 -17.57
CA CYS A 303 8.24 3.79 -16.56
C CYS A 303 8.49 2.85 -15.38
N LEU A 304 9.72 2.35 -15.26
CA LEU A 304 10.19 1.53 -14.14
C LEU A 304 10.66 2.46 -13.02
N VAL A 305 10.13 2.35 -11.80
CA VAL A 305 10.56 3.16 -10.65
C VAL A 305 10.98 2.27 -9.48
N PHE A 306 12.29 2.22 -9.24
CA PHE A 306 12.93 1.32 -8.26
C PHE A 306 13.23 2.08 -6.96
N ASP A 307 12.74 1.55 -5.82
CA ASP A 307 12.84 2.21 -4.50
C ASP A 307 14.19 2.03 -3.77
N GLY A 308 15.27 2.47 -4.40
CA GLY A 308 16.62 2.51 -3.83
C GLY A 308 17.61 1.57 -4.51
N ILE A 309 18.89 1.96 -4.53
CA ILE A 309 19.97 1.09 -5.01
C ILE A 309 20.14 -0.12 -4.10
N ASP A 310 20.13 0.07 -2.77
CA ASP A 310 20.39 -1.01 -1.79
C ASP A 310 19.41 -2.20 -1.87
N PRO A 311 18.06 -2.00 -1.81
CA PRO A 311 17.11 -3.12 -1.89
C PRO A 311 16.95 -3.72 -3.29
N CYS A 312 17.52 -3.11 -4.33
CA CYS A 312 17.44 -3.59 -5.70
C CYS A 312 18.29 -4.85 -5.92
N ASP A 313 17.63 -5.94 -6.33
CA ASP A 313 18.28 -7.16 -6.82
C ASP A 313 19.20 -6.85 -8.01
N LYS A 314 20.48 -7.21 -7.88
CA LYS A 314 21.47 -6.96 -8.94
C LYS A 314 21.25 -7.84 -10.17
N GLY A 315 20.60 -9.00 -10.02
CA GLY A 315 20.18 -9.83 -11.14
C GLY A 315 19.10 -9.15 -12.00
N THR A 316 18.27 -8.30 -11.41
CA THR A 316 17.26 -7.51 -12.13
C THR A 316 17.92 -6.40 -12.95
N LEU A 317 18.96 -5.75 -12.44
CA LEU A 317 19.77 -4.80 -13.23
C LEU A 317 20.49 -5.50 -14.40
N ASP A 318 21.01 -6.72 -14.19
CA ASP A 318 21.59 -7.54 -15.26
C ASP A 318 20.54 -7.84 -16.37
N VAL A 319 19.27 -8.06 -16.02
CA VAL A 319 18.16 -8.21 -16.98
C VAL A 319 17.82 -6.91 -17.71
N LEU A 320 17.76 -5.77 -17.01
CA LEU A 320 17.51 -4.46 -17.63
C LEU A 320 18.63 -4.07 -18.61
N ALA A 321 19.89 -4.37 -18.28
CA ALA A 321 21.01 -4.20 -19.20
C ALA A 321 20.90 -5.11 -20.42
N THR A 322 20.46 -6.37 -20.24
CA THR A 322 20.25 -7.32 -21.34
C THR A 322 19.23 -6.83 -22.39
N VAL A 323 18.30 -5.93 -22.02
CA VAL A 323 17.33 -5.31 -22.94
C VAL A 323 17.64 -3.86 -23.31
N GLY A 324 18.79 -3.32 -22.88
CA GLY A 324 19.29 -1.98 -23.23
C GLY A 324 18.78 -0.83 -22.36
N VAL A 325 18.04 -1.12 -21.29
CA VAL A 325 17.35 -0.11 -20.44
C VAL A 325 18.24 0.39 -19.28
N TYR A 326 19.39 -0.25 -19.06
CA TYR A 326 20.37 0.10 -18.03
C TYR A 326 21.79 -0.21 -18.52
N GLN A 327 22.79 0.50 -18.00
CA GLN A 327 24.21 0.25 -18.30
C GLN A 327 25.04 0.51 -17.03
N ASP A 328 25.97 -0.40 -16.75
CA ASP A 328 26.90 -0.28 -15.62
C ASP A 328 27.95 0.82 -15.86
N GLY A 329 28.43 1.48 -14.80
CA GLY A 329 29.55 2.42 -14.85
C GLY A 329 29.23 3.88 -15.24
N ILE A 330 28.01 4.20 -15.68
CA ILE A 330 27.62 5.57 -16.06
C ILE A 330 26.99 6.39 -14.93
N MET A 331 26.56 5.77 -13.84
CA MET A 331 25.93 6.45 -12.69
C MET A 331 26.91 7.32 -11.89
N LYS A 332 26.46 8.50 -11.46
CA LYS A 332 27.22 9.46 -10.64
C LYS A 332 26.53 9.72 -9.30
N LYS A 333 27.25 9.57 -8.20
CA LYS A 333 26.76 9.78 -6.82
C LYS A 333 26.25 11.19 -6.60
N ASP A 334 26.97 12.17 -7.14
CA ASP A 334 26.72 13.59 -6.99
C ASP A 334 27.34 14.37 -8.16
N ILE A 335 26.86 15.60 -8.35
CA ILE A 335 27.45 16.60 -9.24
C ILE A 335 27.82 17.81 -8.38
N ASP A 336 29.11 18.15 -8.33
CA ASP A 336 29.63 19.25 -7.51
C ASP A 336 29.18 19.18 -6.03
N GLY A 337 29.12 17.96 -5.47
CA GLY A 337 28.67 17.70 -4.11
C GLY A 337 27.14 17.71 -3.92
N LYS A 338 26.34 18.02 -4.94
CA LYS A 338 24.88 17.84 -4.90
C LYS A 338 24.54 16.39 -5.19
N GLU A 339 24.09 15.67 -4.17
CA GLU A 339 23.71 14.25 -4.26
C GLU A 339 22.64 14.00 -5.33
N THR A 340 22.87 12.98 -6.16
CA THR A 340 21.88 12.46 -7.10
C THR A 340 20.77 11.77 -6.30
N VAL A 341 19.54 12.26 -6.42
CA VAL A 341 18.35 11.71 -5.76
C VAL A 341 17.82 10.51 -6.55
N ALA A 342 17.88 10.57 -7.88
CA ALA A 342 17.56 9.46 -8.78
C ALA A 342 18.39 9.46 -10.06
N HIS A 343 18.64 8.25 -10.56
CA HIS A 343 19.26 7.97 -11.85
C HIS A 343 18.16 7.63 -12.86
N ILE A 344 18.02 8.44 -13.92
CA ILE A 344 17.03 8.23 -14.97
C ILE A 344 17.75 7.73 -16.22
N PHE A 345 17.25 6.65 -16.80
CA PHE A 345 17.70 6.02 -18.03
C PHE A 345 16.56 5.98 -19.05
N GLU A 346 16.81 6.30 -20.31
CA GLU A 346 15.80 6.27 -21.38
C GLU A 346 16.33 5.54 -22.62
N TYR A 347 15.58 4.54 -23.10
CA TYR A 347 15.92 3.75 -24.30
C TYR A 347 14.67 3.13 -24.91
N THR A 348 14.64 2.95 -26.24
CA THR A 348 13.52 2.28 -26.92
C THR A 348 13.94 0.89 -27.36
N THR A 349 13.30 -0.15 -26.82
CA THR A 349 13.71 -1.55 -27.02
C THR A 349 12.62 -2.39 -27.68
N GLN A 350 13.02 -3.41 -28.44
CA GLN A 350 12.16 -4.52 -28.88
C GLN A 350 12.45 -5.82 -28.12
N LEU A 351 13.43 -5.79 -27.20
CA LEU A 351 13.91 -6.97 -26.49
C LEU A 351 13.09 -7.22 -25.24
N SER A 352 12.95 -8.50 -24.88
CA SER A 352 12.24 -8.88 -23.66
C SER A 352 12.78 -10.19 -23.10
N VAL A 353 12.97 -10.26 -21.78
CA VAL A 353 13.36 -11.50 -21.09
C VAL A 353 12.11 -12.13 -20.47
N THR A 354 11.89 -13.41 -20.73
CA THR A 354 10.78 -14.18 -20.14
C THR A 354 11.06 -14.55 -18.67
N PRO A 355 10.05 -14.96 -17.87
CA PRO A 355 10.29 -15.47 -16.51
C PRO A 355 11.33 -16.60 -16.46
N ASN A 356 11.35 -17.45 -17.49
CA ASN A 356 12.28 -18.57 -17.60
C ASN A 356 13.69 -18.15 -18.07
N GLN A 357 14.02 -16.85 -17.98
CA GLN A 357 15.28 -16.25 -18.37
C GLN A 357 15.66 -16.49 -19.85
N GLN A 358 14.68 -16.62 -20.74
CA GLN A 358 14.91 -16.67 -22.19
C GLN A 358 14.78 -15.28 -22.82
N LEU A 359 15.74 -14.89 -23.66
CA LEU A 359 15.73 -13.63 -24.40
C LEU A 359 14.89 -13.76 -25.68
N ILE A 360 13.87 -12.92 -25.79
CA ILE A 360 13.05 -12.72 -26.99
C ILE A 360 13.61 -11.54 -27.79
N ARG A 361 13.78 -11.77 -29.09
CA ARG A 361 14.24 -10.79 -30.08
C ARG A 361 13.19 -10.69 -31.20
N PRO A 362 13.03 -9.53 -31.87
CA PRO A 362 12.23 -9.47 -33.09
C PRO A 362 12.89 -10.32 -34.18
N LEU A 363 12.07 -11.09 -34.92
CA LEU A 363 12.55 -11.96 -36.00
C LEU A 363 12.01 -11.55 -37.37
N ASP A 364 10.81 -10.98 -37.40
CA ASP A 364 10.04 -10.65 -38.59
C ASP A 364 9.09 -9.47 -38.33
N ASP A 365 8.32 -9.07 -39.34
CA ASP A 365 7.21 -8.11 -39.18
C ASP A 365 5.86 -8.81 -38.92
N GLY A 366 5.90 -10.04 -38.38
CA GLY A 366 4.72 -10.81 -38.04
C GLY A 366 4.00 -10.29 -36.77
N PRO A 367 2.69 -10.57 -36.61
CA PRO A 367 1.92 -10.12 -35.45
C PRO A 367 2.38 -10.75 -34.12
N SER A 368 3.25 -11.76 -34.16
CA SER A 368 3.91 -12.33 -32.99
C SER A 368 5.07 -11.48 -32.46
N THR A 369 5.74 -10.70 -33.31
CA THR A 369 6.93 -9.92 -32.96
C THR A 369 6.58 -8.76 -32.01
N LEU A 370 7.48 -8.47 -31.07
CA LEU A 370 7.33 -7.36 -30.13
C LEU A 370 7.60 -6.02 -30.83
N PRO A 371 6.71 -5.02 -30.70
CA PRO A 371 6.95 -3.68 -31.22
C PRO A 371 8.06 -2.98 -30.40
N PRO A 372 8.60 -1.86 -30.91
CA PRO A 372 9.36 -0.93 -30.08
C PRO A 372 8.55 -0.49 -28.86
N VAL A 373 9.21 -0.32 -27.71
CA VAL A 373 8.61 0.24 -26.49
C VAL A 373 9.56 1.25 -25.88
N GLN A 374 9.05 2.45 -25.66
CA GLN A 374 9.78 3.55 -25.00
C GLN A 374 9.89 3.23 -23.51
N MET A 375 11.09 2.90 -23.05
CA MET A 375 11.38 2.58 -21.65
C MET A 375 12.04 3.77 -20.98
N MET A 376 11.49 4.15 -19.83
CA MET A 376 12.11 5.00 -18.83
C MET A 376 12.40 4.16 -17.59
N PHE A 377 13.61 4.24 -17.05
CA PHE A 377 13.99 3.57 -15.82
C PHE A 377 14.56 4.57 -14.82
N CYS A 378 13.91 4.67 -13.66
CA CYS A 378 14.25 5.57 -12.57
C CYS A 378 14.71 4.74 -11.36
N LEU A 379 16.03 4.67 -11.15
CA LEU A 379 16.64 4.05 -9.97
C LEU A 379 16.91 5.14 -8.94
N LYS A 380 16.13 5.16 -7.84
CA LYS A 380 16.35 6.13 -6.76
C LYS A 380 17.62 5.78 -6.00
N GLN A 381 18.37 6.79 -5.56
CA GLN A 381 19.60 6.61 -4.77
C GLN A 381 19.30 5.93 -3.43
N LYS A 382 18.21 6.36 -2.76
CA LYS A 382 17.79 5.90 -1.44
C LYS A 382 16.42 5.24 -1.49
N ASN A 383 16.17 4.30 -0.58
CA ASN A 383 14.83 3.77 -0.32
C ASN A 383 13.98 4.84 0.37
N SER A 384 12.95 5.34 -0.30
CA SER A 384 12.09 6.44 0.14
C SER A 384 10.59 6.10 0.12
N LYS A 385 10.25 4.82 -0.03
CA LYS A 385 8.91 4.21 0.00
C LYS A 385 8.07 4.44 -1.27
N LYS A 386 7.01 3.63 -1.41
CA LYS A 386 6.10 3.58 -2.58
C LYS A 386 5.54 4.96 -2.96
N ILE A 387 5.07 5.73 -1.97
CA ILE A 387 4.48 7.06 -2.19
C ILE A 387 5.48 8.01 -2.88
N ASN A 388 6.77 7.92 -2.53
CA ASN A 388 7.82 8.70 -3.20
C ASN A 388 8.11 8.23 -4.63
N SER A 389 8.03 6.91 -4.90
CA SER A 389 8.09 6.40 -6.27
C SER A 389 6.93 6.92 -7.12
N HIS A 390 5.73 7.07 -6.53
CA HIS A 390 4.60 7.73 -7.18
C HIS A 390 4.79 9.25 -7.32
N ARG A 391 5.56 9.93 -6.45
CA ARG A 391 5.90 11.35 -6.63
C ARG A 391 6.82 11.57 -7.84
N TRP A 392 7.80 10.70 -8.04
CA TRP A 392 8.57 10.65 -9.29
C TRP A 392 7.65 10.41 -10.50
N LEU A 393 6.75 9.44 -10.42
CA LEU A 393 5.84 9.13 -11.53
C LEU A 393 4.94 10.30 -11.91
N PHE A 394 4.16 10.85 -10.96
CA PHE A 394 3.12 11.83 -11.28
C PHE A 394 3.64 13.27 -11.33
N THR A 395 4.51 13.65 -10.39
CA THR A 395 4.93 15.05 -10.23
C THR A 395 6.15 15.42 -11.06
N ALA A 396 7.10 14.49 -11.26
CA ALA A 396 8.22 14.69 -12.19
C ALA A 396 7.84 14.28 -13.62
N PHE A 397 7.61 12.98 -13.86
CA PHE A 397 7.49 12.46 -15.23
C PHE A 397 6.13 12.77 -15.86
N GLY A 398 5.02 12.50 -15.16
CA GLY A 398 3.66 12.77 -15.62
C GLY A 398 3.44 14.26 -15.94
N ARG A 399 4.04 15.17 -15.17
CA ARG A 399 4.00 16.62 -15.43
C ARG A 399 4.62 17.00 -16.78
N ILE A 400 5.70 16.33 -17.20
CA ILE A 400 6.39 16.61 -18.48
C ILE A 400 5.70 15.88 -19.64
N LEU A 401 5.31 14.62 -19.45
CA LEU A 401 4.69 13.80 -20.49
C LEU A 401 3.20 14.11 -20.73
N ASN A 402 2.53 14.69 -19.73
CA ASN A 402 1.10 14.97 -19.66
C ASN A 402 0.23 13.81 -20.23
N PRO A 403 0.33 12.60 -19.67
CA PRO A 403 -0.37 11.43 -20.20
C PRO A 403 -1.88 11.54 -19.99
N GLU A 404 -2.71 10.95 -20.85
CA GLU A 404 -4.15 10.89 -20.57
C GLU A 404 -4.46 9.87 -19.46
N VAL A 405 -3.83 8.69 -19.50
CA VAL A 405 -3.99 7.63 -18.48
C VAL A 405 -2.65 7.10 -17.98
N CYS A 406 -2.49 7.06 -16.67
CA CYS A 406 -1.40 6.38 -15.98
C CYS A 406 -1.88 5.00 -15.49
N ILE A 407 -1.22 3.92 -15.88
CA ILE A 407 -1.44 2.57 -15.33
C ILE A 407 -0.38 2.32 -14.25
N LEU A 408 -0.78 1.78 -13.11
CA LEU A 408 0.11 1.33 -12.02
C LEU A 408 0.14 -0.20 -11.99
N LEU A 409 1.35 -0.74 -11.96
CA LEU A 409 1.68 -2.15 -11.79
C LEU A 409 2.76 -2.28 -10.72
N ASP A 410 2.59 -3.15 -9.74
CA ASP A 410 3.72 -3.56 -8.89
C ASP A 410 4.55 -4.61 -9.64
N ALA A 411 5.88 -4.54 -9.52
CA ALA A 411 6.77 -5.58 -9.99
C ALA A 411 6.37 -6.94 -9.36
N GLY A 412 6.51 -8.01 -10.14
CA GLY A 412 5.85 -9.29 -9.88
C GLY A 412 4.46 -9.39 -10.52
N THR A 413 3.63 -8.35 -10.57
CA THR A 413 2.28 -8.48 -11.14
C THR A 413 2.32 -8.70 -12.65
N LYS A 414 1.79 -9.84 -13.10
CA LYS A 414 1.70 -10.16 -14.53
C LYS A 414 0.37 -9.67 -15.11
N PRO A 415 0.34 -8.66 -16.01
CA PRO A 415 -0.88 -8.33 -16.72
C PRO A 415 -1.26 -9.47 -17.67
N GLY A 416 -2.53 -9.87 -17.65
CA GLY A 416 -3.11 -10.85 -18.54
C GLY A 416 -3.17 -10.38 -19.99
N HIS A 417 -3.51 -11.28 -20.91
CA HIS A 417 -3.66 -10.95 -22.33
C HIS A 417 -4.73 -9.87 -22.54
N LYS A 418 -4.35 -8.75 -23.19
CA LYS A 418 -5.18 -7.55 -23.43
C LYS A 418 -5.66 -6.84 -22.16
N ALA A 419 -5.10 -7.12 -20.99
CA ALA A 419 -5.50 -6.49 -19.74
C ALA A 419 -5.22 -4.98 -19.70
N LEU A 420 -4.11 -4.52 -20.29
CA LEU A 420 -3.80 -3.08 -20.36
C LEU A 420 -4.70 -2.36 -21.37
N LEU A 421 -5.00 -3.01 -22.50
CA LEU A 421 -5.97 -2.52 -23.47
C LEU A 421 -7.36 -2.36 -22.85
N ALA A 422 -7.85 -3.38 -22.13
CA ALA A 422 -9.16 -3.32 -21.49
C ALA A 422 -9.28 -2.21 -20.42
N LEU A 423 -8.19 -1.89 -19.71
CA LEU A 423 -8.16 -0.71 -18.83
C LEU A 423 -8.26 0.58 -19.65
N TRP A 424 -7.43 0.74 -20.69
CA TRP A 424 -7.47 1.92 -21.56
C TRP A 424 -8.84 2.12 -22.22
N GLU A 425 -9.46 1.05 -22.74
CA GLU A 425 -10.80 1.08 -23.33
C GLU A 425 -11.87 1.60 -22.35
N ALA A 426 -11.73 1.34 -21.05
CA ALA A 426 -12.63 1.89 -20.04
C ALA A 426 -12.52 3.42 -19.92
N PHE A 427 -11.30 3.98 -20.00
CA PHE A 427 -11.10 5.44 -20.01
C PHE A 427 -11.44 6.08 -21.35
N TYR A 428 -11.20 5.39 -22.46
CA TYR A 428 -11.54 5.88 -23.80
C TYR A 428 -13.07 6.04 -23.96
N ASN A 429 -13.83 5.06 -23.46
CA ASN A 429 -15.29 5.05 -23.58
C ASN A 429 -16.03 5.88 -22.50
N ASP A 430 -15.37 6.29 -21.41
CA ASP A 430 -16.00 7.08 -20.33
C ASP A 430 -15.11 8.27 -19.92
N LYS A 431 -15.40 9.44 -20.50
CA LYS A 431 -14.67 10.70 -20.25
C LYS A 431 -14.69 11.18 -18.80
N ASP A 432 -15.66 10.74 -18.00
CA ASP A 432 -15.81 11.11 -16.59
C ASP A 432 -15.22 10.03 -15.65
N LEU A 433 -14.67 8.93 -16.20
CA LEU A 433 -13.92 7.93 -15.43
C LEU A 433 -12.57 8.52 -15.00
N GLY A 434 -12.35 8.61 -13.69
CA GLY A 434 -11.11 9.14 -13.13
C GLY A 434 -10.13 8.06 -12.65
N GLY A 435 -10.61 6.85 -12.36
CA GLY A 435 -9.76 5.71 -12.00
C GLY A 435 -10.44 4.35 -12.20
N ALA A 436 -9.65 3.31 -12.42
CA ALA A 436 -10.12 1.94 -12.63
C ALA A 436 -9.14 0.89 -12.09
N CYS A 437 -9.60 -0.34 -11.83
CA CYS A 437 -8.73 -1.46 -11.54
C CYS A 437 -9.19 -2.75 -12.25
N GLY A 438 -8.23 -3.64 -12.53
CA GLY A 438 -8.51 -4.97 -13.05
C GLY A 438 -8.79 -5.99 -11.95
N GLU A 439 -9.11 -7.22 -12.34
CA GLU A 439 -9.17 -8.38 -11.46
C GLU A 439 -7.75 -8.80 -11.05
N ILE A 440 -7.39 -8.60 -9.78
CA ILE A 440 -6.17 -9.23 -9.23
C ILE A 440 -6.53 -10.63 -8.74
N HIS A 441 -5.79 -11.64 -9.20
CA HIS A 441 -5.92 -13.03 -8.73
C HIS A 441 -4.58 -13.62 -8.32
N ALA A 442 -4.63 -14.61 -7.43
CA ALA A 442 -3.44 -15.32 -6.97
C ALA A 442 -2.82 -16.18 -8.08
N LEU A 443 -1.49 -16.29 -8.06
CA LEU A 443 -0.70 -17.24 -8.85
C LEU A 443 -0.90 -18.66 -8.28
N LEU A 444 -1.66 -19.47 -9.00
CA LEU A 444 -2.05 -20.81 -8.53
C LEU A 444 -0.99 -21.90 -8.80
N GLY A 445 0.05 -21.57 -9.58
CA GLY A 445 1.06 -22.52 -10.03
C GLY A 445 0.54 -23.51 -11.09
N LYS A 446 1.47 -24.28 -11.69
CA LYS A 446 1.14 -25.25 -12.75
C LYS A 446 0.20 -26.34 -12.19
N GLY A 447 -0.99 -26.45 -12.77
CA GLY A 447 -2.02 -27.39 -12.31
C GLY A 447 -2.57 -27.08 -10.92
N TRP A 448 -2.63 -25.80 -10.54
CA TRP A 448 -3.17 -25.31 -9.27
C TRP A 448 -2.49 -25.84 -7.99
N ARG A 449 -1.25 -26.35 -8.12
CA ARG A 449 -0.48 -26.95 -7.01
C ARG A 449 -0.33 -26.05 -5.79
N ASN A 450 -0.31 -24.73 -5.96
CA ASN A 450 -0.16 -23.81 -4.82
C ASN A 450 -1.39 -23.83 -3.89
N LEU A 451 -2.57 -24.24 -4.37
CA LEU A 451 -3.79 -24.39 -3.55
C LEU A 451 -3.72 -25.53 -2.52
N LEU A 452 -2.69 -26.40 -2.60
CA LEU A 452 -2.38 -27.36 -1.54
C LEU A 452 -1.92 -26.68 -0.24
N ASN A 453 -1.38 -25.46 -0.32
CA ASN A 453 -1.14 -24.62 0.84
C ASN A 453 -2.45 -23.91 1.23
N PRO A 454 -3.03 -24.18 2.42
CA PRO A 454 -4.27 -23.53 2.85
C PRO A 454 -4.18 -22.01 2.86
N LEU A 455 -3.01 -21.43 3.15
CA LEU A 455 -2.81 -19.97 3.16
C LEU A 455 -2.94 -19.37 1.75
N VAL A 456 -2.52 -20.07 0.70
CA VAL A 456 -2.72 -19.63 -0.68
C VAL A 456 -4.20 -19.78 -1.07
N ALA A 457 -4.82 -20.90 -0.69
CA ALA A 457 -6.23 -21.17 -1.00
C ALA A 457 -7.18 -20.12 -0.41
N ILE A 458 -7.05 -19.78 0.87
CA ILE A 458 -7.90 -18.76 1.52
C ILE A 458 -7.75 -17.38 0.86
N GLN A 459 -6.53 -16.99 0.47
CA GLN A 459 -6.27 -15.71 -0.19
C GLN A 459 -6.84 -15.68 -1.61
N ASN A 460 -6.74 -16.78 -2.36
CA ASN A 460 -7.39 -16.93 -3.66
C ASN A 460 -8.92 -16.80 -3.54
N PHE A 461 -9.54 -17.43 -2.53
CA PHE A 461 -10.97 -17.33 -2.29
C PHE A 461 -11.41 -15.89 -2.00
N GLU A 462 -10.72 -15.20 -1.09
CA GLU A 462 -11.02 -13.80 -0.76
C GLU A 462 -10.91 -12.87 -1.96
N TYR A 463 -9.82 -12.96 -2.75
CA TYR A 463 -9.68 -12.17 -3.96
C TYR A 463 -10.83 -12.43 -4.95
N LYS A 464 -11.20 -13.70 -5.16
CA LYS A 464 -12.30 -14.05 -6.07
C LYS A 464 -13.63 -13.51 -5.59
N ILE A 465 -14.02 -13.74 -4.34
CA ILE A 465 -15.27 -13.20 -3.80
C ILE A 465 -15.28 -11.67 -3.80
N SER A 466 -14.16 -11.01 -3.49
CA SER A 466 -14.12 -9.54 -3.55
C SER A 466 -14.26 -9.00 -4.97
N ASN A 467 -13.63 -9.65 -5.96
CA ASN A 467 -13.77 -9.30 -7.38
C ASN A 467 -15.15 -9.67 -7.99
N ILE A 468 -15.90 -10.59 -7.37
CA ILE A 468 -17.21 -11.06 -7.84
C ILE A 468 -18.38 -10.31 -7.17
N LEU A 469 -18.22 -9.88 -5.91
CA LEU A 469 -19.28 -9.22 -5.14
C LEU A 469 -18.94 -7.77 -4.79
N ASP A 470 -17.81 -7.52 -4.14
CA ASP A 470 -17.49 -6.19 -3.60
C ASP A 470 -17.16 -5.20 -4.72
N LYS A 471 -16.21 -5.54 -5.61
CA LYS A 471 -15.81 -4.66 -6.70
C LYS A 471 -16.97 -4.37 -7.67
N PRO A 472 -17.81 -5.35 -8.05
CA PRO A 472 -19.05 -5.11 -8.79
C PRO A 472 -20.06 -4.20 -8.07
N LEU A 473 -20.28 -4.39 -6.75
CA LEU A 473 -21.14 -3.51 -5.96
C LEU A 473 -20.63 -2.06 -5.96
N GLU A 474 -19.36 -1.85 -5.57
CA GLU A 474 -18.77 -0.51 -5.47
C GLU A 474 -18.71 0.20 -6.85
N SER A 475 -18.37 -0.55 -7.90
CA SER A 475 -18.36 -0.09 -9.29
C SER A 475 -19.75 0.29 -9.82
N SER A 476 -20.80 -0.37 -9.32
CA SER A 476 -22.19 -0.02 -9.65
C SER A 476 -22.60 1.35 -9.12
N PHE A 477 -22.07 1.73 -7.95
CA PHE A 477 -22.29 3.04 -7.34
C PHE A 477 -21.34 4.13 -7.91
N GLY A 478 -20.20 3.73 -8.49
CA GLY A 478 -19.20 4.63 -9.06
C GLY A 478 -18.13 5.09 -8.05
N TYR A 479 -18.03 4.43 -6.90
CA TYR A 479 -16.98 4.67 -5.89
C TYR A 479 -16.39 3.33 -5.43
N VAL A 480 -15.44 2.81 -6.20
CA VAL A 480 -14.58 1.68 -5.79
C VAL A 480 -13.70 2.12 -4.62
N SER A 481 -13.83 1.48 -3.44
CA SER A 481 -13.20 1.95 -2.20
C SER A 481 -11.68 1.72 -2.14
N VAL A 482 -11.15 0.92 -3.06
CA VAL A 482 -9.72 0.70 -3.29
C VAL A 482 -9.50 0.28 -4.74
N LEU A 483 -8.63 1.02 -5.44
CA LEU A 483 -8.01 0.64 -6.70
C LEU A 483 -6.57 0.23 -6.37
N PRO A 484 -6.25 -1.08 -6.30
CA PRO A 484 -4.96 -1.53 -5.75
C PRO A 484 -3.77 -1.02 -6.58
N GLY A 485 -2.74 -0.47 -5.93
CA GLY A 485 -1.52 -0.02 -6.61
C GLY A 485 -0.85 -1.10 -7.48
N ALA A 486 -0.98 -2.37 -7.09
CA ALA A 486 -0.46 -3.51 -7.82
C ALA A 486 -1.07 -3.71 -9.23
N PHE A 487 -2.34 -3.30 -9.44
CA PHE A 487 -2.94 -3.26 -10.77
C PHE A 487 -4.14 -2.31 -10.87
N SER A 488 -3.84 -1.04 -11.13
CA SER A 488 -4.86 0.01 -11.29
C SER A 488 -4.48 0.99 -12.39
N ALA A 489 -5.38 1.92 -12.72
CA ALA A 489 -5.15 2.97 -13.68
C ALA A 489 -5.92 4.23 -13.25
N TYR A 490 -5.38 5.39 -13.62
CA TYR A 490 -5.90 6.70 -13.24
C TYR A 490 -5.80 7.67 -14.42
N ARG A 491 -6.84 8.47 -14.63
CA ARG A 491 -6.79 9.57 -15.60
C ARG A 491 -5.98 10.71 -15.00
N PHE A 492 -4.92 11.17 -15.66
CA PHE A 492 -3.93 12.06 -15.05
C PHE A 492 -4.56 13.38 -14.53
N ARG A 493 -5.38 14.04 -15.35
CA ARG A 493 -6.16 15.23 -14.96
C ARG A 493 -7.16 15.01 -13.81
N ALA A 494 -7.60 13.76 -13.55
CA ALA A 494 -8.48 13.45 -12.43
C ALA A 494 -7.73 13.43 -11.10
N ILE A 495 -6.54 12.81 -11.05
CA ILE A 495 -5.72 12.70 -9.83
C ILE A 495 -5.01 14.02 -9.44
N MET A 496 -4.65 14.88 -10.39
CA MET A 496 -3.92 16.13 -10.13
C MET A 496 -4.66 17.09 -9.16
N GLY A 497 -3.90 17.83 -8.36
CA GLY A 497 -4.42 18.68 -7.26
C GLY A 497 -4.65 17.88 -5.98
N ARG A 498 -5.69 18.26 -5.21
CA ARG A 498 -6.02 17.70 -3.89
C ARG A 498 -5.89 16.18 -3.73
N PRO A 499 -6.29 15.31 -4.69
CA PRO A 499 -6.12 13.87 -4.53
C PRO A 499 -4.66 13.44 -4.41
N LEU A 500 -3.76 13.99 -5.24
CA LEU A 500 -2.32 13.73 -5.11
C LEU A 500 -1.68 14.48 -3.93
N GLU A 501 -2.12 15.69 -3.60
CA GLU A 501 -1.61 16.43 -2.43
C GLU A 501 -1.87 15.64 -1.13
N GLN A 502 -3.10 15.17 -0.93
CA GLN A 502 -3.49 14.34 0.21
C GLN A 502 -2.82 12.95 0.19
N TYR A 503 -2.51 12.40 -0.99
CA TYR A 503 -1.74 11.16 -1.14
C TYR A 503 -0.28 11.34 -0.71
N PHE A 504 0.37 12.42 -1.13
CA PHE A 504 1.78 12.71 -0.83
C PHE A 504 2.03 13.18 0.60
N HIS A 505 0.99 13.48 1.39
CA HIS A 505 1.14 13.64 2.85
C HIS A 505 1.73 12.40 3.56
N GLY A 506 1.57 11.21 2.96
CA GLY A 506 2.20 9.96 3.42
C GLY A 506 3.69 9.83 3.06
N ASP A 507 4.27 10.78 2.33
CA ASP A 507 5.65 10.72 1.89
C ASP A 507 6.62 11.19 2.99
N HIS A 508 7.48 10.28 3.43
CA HIS A 508 8.48 10.56 4.46
C HIS A 508 9.41 11.72 4.09
N THR A 509 9.75 11.90 2.82
CA THR A 509 10.67 12.97 2.37
C THR A 509 10.03 14.36 2.45
N LEU A 510 8.69 14.46 2.40
CA LEU A 510 7.97 15.72 2.58
C LEU A 510 7.69 16.05 4.04
N SER A 511 7.91 15.13 4.99
CA SER A 511 7.54 15.31 6.41
C SER A 511 8.05 16.62 7.01
N LYS A 512 9.30 16.98 6.72
CA LYS A 512 9.95 18.21 7.21
C LYS A 512 9.33 19.47 6.60
N GLN A 513 8.86 19.41 5.36
CA GLN A 513 8.23 20.54 4.65
C GLN A 513 6.77 20.72 5.09
N LEU A 514 6.06 19.61 5.35
CA LEU A 514 4.65 19.59 5.74
C LEU A 514 4.43 19.76 7.26
N GLY A 515 5.46 19.57 8.08
CA GLY A 515 5.40 19.72 9.54
C GLY A 515 4.30 18.82 10.15
N PRO A 516 3.33 19.39 10.89
CA PRO A 516 2.20 18.63 11.45
C PRO A 516 1.34 17.88 10.41
N LYS A 517 1.33 18.35 9.14
CA LYS A 517 0.60 17.71 8.03
C LYS A 517 1.41 16.59 7.34
N GLY A 518 2.67 16.38 7.72
CA GLY A 518 3.53 15.31 7.20
C GLY A 518 3.49 14.02 8.03
N ILE A 519 3.76 12.87 7.40
CA ILE A 519 3.64 11.54 8.01
C ILE A 519 4.42 11.37 9.34
N GLU A 520 5.52 12.10 9.56
CA GLU A 520 6.24 12.09 10.84
C GLU A 520 5.50 12.86 11.95
N GLY A 521 4.95 14.05 11.64
CA GLY A 521 4.20 14.91 12.57
C GLY A 521 2.75 14.48 12.82
N MET A 522 2.21 13.60 11.98
CA MET A 522 0.86 13.06 12.11
C MET A 522 0.64 12.21 13.37
N ASN A 523 -0.61 12.18 13.86
CA ASN A 523 -1.03 11.18 14.84
C ASN A 523 -1.07 9.76 14.24
N ILE A 524 -0.95 8.73 15.10
CA ILE A 524 -0.87 7.32 14.69
C ILE A 524 -2.09 6.82 13.91
N PHE A 525 -3.27 7.43 14.07
CA PHE A 525 -4.44 7.14 13.25
C PHE A 525 -4.25 7.59 11.80
N LYS A 526 -3.86 8.86 11.60
CA LYS A 526 -3.49 9.38 10.27
C LYS A 526 -2.32 8.57 9.67
N LYS A 527 -1.33 8.14 10.45
CA LYS A 527 -0.25 7.25 9.95
C LYS A 527 -0.75 5.89 9.47
N ASN A 528 -1.69 5.24 10.17
CA ASN A 528 -2.28 3.98 9.72
C ASN A 528 -3.09 4.16 8.43
N MET A 529 -3.71 5.32 8.20
CA MET A 529 -4.40 5.67 6.95
C MET A 529 -3.51 5.44 5.71
N PHE A 530 -2.22 5.79 5.80
CA PHE A 530 -1.22 5.61 4.74
C PHE A 530 -0.59 4.20 4.67
N LEU A 531 -1.16 3.21 5.39
CA LEU A 531 -0.96 1.78 5.09
C LEU A 531 -1.96 1.26 4.03
N ALA A 532 -2.96 2.08 3.69
CA ALA A 532 -3.93 1.84 2.62
C ALA A 532 -4.15 3.15 1.84
N GLU A 533 -3.06 3.79 1.45
CA GLU A 533 -3.00 5.08 0.76
C GLU A 533 -3.84 5.11 -0.54
N ASP A 534 -3.93 3.98 -1.24
CA ASP A 534 -4.75 3.80 -2.42
C ASP A 534 -6.26 4.05 -2.11
N ARG A 535 -6.73 3.77 -0.89
CA ARG A 535 -8.11 4.06 -0.44
C ARG A 535 -8.37 5.55 -0.26
N ILE A 536 -7.39 6.28 0.29
CA ILE A 536 -7.46 7.74 0.43
C ILE A 536 -7.60 8.36 -0.96
N LEU A 537 -6.74 7.95 -1.91
CA LEU A 537 -6.75 8.46 -3.28
C LEU A 537 -8.11 8.21 -3.96
N CYS A 538 -8.70 7.02 -3.77
CA CYS A 538 -10.03 6.71 -4.30
C CYS A 538 -11.11 7.66 -3.77
N PHE A 539 -11.13 7.91 -2.45
CA PHE A 539 -12.09 8.82 -1.85
C PHE A 539 -11.89 10.26 -2.33
N GLU A 540 -10.66 10.77 -2.29
CA GLU A 540 -10.33 12.15 -2.69
C GLU A 540 -10.68 12.43 -4.16
N LEU A 541 -10.51 11.43 -5.03
CA LEU A 541 -10.79 11.55 -6.45
C LEU A 541 -12.31 11.66 -6.73
N VAL A 542 -13.14 10.85 -6.06
CA VAL A 542 -14.61 10.93 -6.19
C VAL A 542 -15.17 12.18 -5.50
N ALA A 543 -14.60 12.57 -4.36
CA ALA A 543 -14.97 13.78 -3.60
C ALA A 543 -14.26 15.06 -4.09
N LYS A 544 -13.67 15.04 -5.30
CA LYS A 544 -12.97 16.20 -5.88
C LYS A 544 -13.96 17.31 -6.20
N ALA A 545 -13.74 18.49 -5.62
CA ALA A 545 -14.66 19.62 -5.75
C ALA A 545 -14.87 20.03 -7.21
N GLY A 546 -16.11 20.41 -7.56
CA GLY A 546 -16.51 20.80 -8.92
C GLY A 546 -16.37 19.71 -10.00
N SER A 547 -15.92 18.51 -9.64
CA SER A 547 -15.66 17.41 -10.58
C SER A 547 -16.64 16.25 -10.36
N LYS A 548 -16.95 15.51 -11.42
CA LYS A 548 -17.87 14.34 -11.41
C LYS A 548 -17.15 13.02 -11.68
N TRP A 549 -15.88 12.94 -11.29
CA TRP A 549 -15.05 11.76 -11.51
C TRP A 549 -15.59 10.56 -10.74
N HIS A 550 -15.72 9.43 -11.42
CA HIS A 550 -16.14 8.17 -10.81
C HIS A 550 -15.08 7.08 -11.02
N LEU A 551 -15.21 6.00 -10.26
CA LEU A 551 -14.30 4.85 -10.27
C LEU A 551 -15.04 3.58 -10.69
N THR A 552 -14.37 2.74 -11.48
CA THR A 552 -14.96 1.49 -11.99
C THR A 552 -14.03 0.29 -11.80
N TYR A 553 -14.62 -0.90 -11.82
CA TYR A 553 -13.90 -2.17 -11.87
C TYR A 553 -14.04 -2.79 -13.26
N VAL A 554 -12.92 -3.23 -13.86
CA VAL A 554 -12.85 -3.71 -15.24
C VAL A 554 -12.59 -5.22 -15.26
N LYS A 555 -13.67 -6.02 -15.22
CA LYS A 555 -13.65 -7.50 -15.24
C LYS A 555 -12.79 -8.12 -16.37
N ALA A 556 -12.74 -7.47 -17.53
CA ALA A 556 -11.98 -7.96 -18.68
C ALA A 556 -10.46 -7.79 -18.51
N SER A 557 -10.03 -6.86 -17.64
CA SER A 557 -8.63 -6.66 -17.30
C SER A 557 -8.26 -7.56 -16.12
N LYS A 558 -7.20 -8.36 -16.25
CA LYS A 558 -6.76 -9.31 -15.21
C LYS A 558 -5.26 -9.18 -14.93
N GLY A 559 -4.87 -9.29 -13.67
CA GLY A 559 -3.48 -9.32 -13.20
C GLY A 559 -3.25 -10.52 -12.28
N GLU A 560 -2.16 -11.25 -12.51
CA GLU A 560 -1.75 -12.41 -11.71
C GLU A 560 -0.59 -12.02 -10.78
N THR A 561 -0.76 -12.23 -9.48
CA THR A 561 0.25 -11.90 -8.45
C THR A 561 0.49 -13.08 -7.50
N ASP A 562 1.70 -13.20 -6.97
CA ASP A 562 1.97 -14.08 -5.83
C ASP A 562 1.31 -13.57 -4.53
N VAL A 563 1.22 -14.47 -3.56
CA VAL A 563 0.60 -14.24 -2.25
C VAL A 563 1.46 -14.89 -1.16
N PRO A 564 1.49 -14.36 0.08
CA PRO A 564 2.20 -14.96 1.21
C PRO A 564 1.91 -16.46 1.39
N GLU A 565 2.94 -17.28 1.28
CA GLU A 565 2.85 -18.73 1.51
C GLU A 565 3.12 -19.11 2.98
N GLY A 566 3.79 -18.23 3.74
CA GLY A 566 4.17 -18.45 5.13
C GLY A 566 3.35 -17.64 6.14
N ALA A 567 2.97 -18.26 7.26
CA ALA A 567 2.20 -17.62 8.33
C ALA A 567 2.77 -16.26 8.82
N PRO A 568 4.09 -16.06 9.02
CA PRO A 568 4.63 -14.76 9.45
C PRO A 568 4.43 -13.63 8.44
N GLU A 569 4.52 -13.93 7.14
CA GLU A 569 4.32 -12.97 6.06
C GLU A 569 2.84 -12.65 5.90
N PHE A 570 1.99 -13.67 5.95
CA PHE A 570 0.54 -13.55 5.90
C PHE A 570 0.02 -12.67 7.05
N ILE A 571 0.44 -12.92 8.29
CA ILE A 571 0.08 -12.07 9.45
C ILE A 571 0.59 -10.62 9.24
N GLY A 572 1.81 -10.43 8.74
CA GLY A 572 2.37 -9.09 8.49
C GLY A 572 1.69 -8.32 7.35
N GLN A 573 1.22 -9.00 6.30
CA GLN A 573 0.35 -8.43 5.28
C GLN A 573 -0.99 -8.02 5.89
N ARG A 574 -1.61 -8.91 6.67
CA ARG A 574 -2.95 -8.72 7.21
C ARG A 574 -3.02 -7.62 8.27
N ARG A 575 -1.97 -7.42 9.09
CA ARG A 575 -1.83 -6.23 9.94
C ARG A 575 -2.00 -4.94 9.14
N ARG A 576 -1.23 -4.78 8.05
CA ARG A 576 -1.26 -3.57 7.22
C ARG A 576 -2.63 -3.36 6.59
N TRP A 577 -3.19 -4.41 6.00
CA TRP A 577 -4.47 -4.34 5.30
C TRP A 577 -5.65 -4.05 6.25
N LEU A 578 -5.72 -4.70 7.41
CA LEU A 578 -6.79 -4.51 8.38
C LEU A 578 -6.72 -3.10 9.00
N ASN A 579 -5.56 -2.71 9.53
CA ASN A 579 -5.42 -1.40 10.19
C ASN A 579 -5.57 -0.25 9.19
N GLY A 580 -4.94 -0.36 8.01
CA GLY A 580 -5.04 0.65 6.95
C GLY A 580 -6.46 0.77 6.39
N SER A 581 -7.13 -0.36 6.13
CA SER A 581 -8.52 -0.32 5.65
C SER A 581 -9.47 0.26 6.69
N PHE A 582 -9.32 -0.07 7.98
CA PHE A 582 -10.14 0.51 9.05
C PHE A 582 -9.94 2.03 9.15
N ALA A 583 -8.68 2.50 9.19
CA ALA A 583 -8.35 3.93 9.28
C ALA A 583 -8.87 4.72 8.06
N ALA A 584 -8.63 4.22 6.84
CA ALA A 584 -9.08 4.88 5.62
C ALA A 584 -10.61 4.83 5.44
N THR A 585 -11.28 3.76 5.89
CA THR A 585 -12.75 3.68 5.88
C THR A 585 -13.33 4.73 6.82
N LEU A 586 -12.87 4.80 8.07
CA LEU A 586 -13.32 5.81 9.02
C LEU A 586 -13.01 7.24 8.53
N TYR A 587 -11.88 7.47 7.86
CA TYR A 587 -11.59 8.74 7.19
C TYR A 587 -12.67 9.10 6.15
N SER A 588 -12.97 8.20 5.21
CA SER A 588 -13.98 8.45 4.17
C SER A 588 -15.40 8.62 4.73
N LEU A 589 -15.73 7.93 5.84
CA LEU A 589 -17.00 8.11 6.55
C LEU A 589 -17.08 9.50 7.21
N MET A 590 -16.04 9.93 7.93
CA MET A 590 -15.99 11.25 8.58
C MET A 590 -16.04 12.41 7.58
N HIS A 591 -15.44 12.24 6.39
CA HIS A 591 -15.33 13.29 5.38
C HIS A 591 -16.41 13.23 4.30
N PHE A 592 -17.39 12.32 4.43
CA PHE A 592 -18.42 12.06 3.40
C PHE A 592 -19.19 13.32 2.95
N SER A 593 -19.35 14.32 3.83
CA SER A 593 -19.93 15.63 3.51
C SER A 593 -19.27 16.32 2.30
N ARG A 594 -17.99 16.02 2.01
CA ARG A 594 -17.27 16.54 0.84
C ARG A 594 -17.82 16.05 -0.50
N MET A 595 -18.53 14.92 -0.54
CA MET A 595 -19.23 14.45 -1.75
C MET A 595 -20.22 15.52 -2.27
N TYR A 596 -20.82 16.33 -1.39
CA TYR A 596 -21.72 17.41 -1.77
C TYR A 596 -21.02 18.63 -2.42
N ARG A 597 -19.68 18.74 -2.33
CA ARG A 597 -18.89 19.76 -3.05
C ARG A 597 -18.44 19.28 -4.44
N SER A 598 -18.69 18.01 -4.78
CA SER A 598 -18.43 17.45 -6.11
C SER A 598 -19.47 17.89 -7.15
N GLY A 599 -19.21 17.60 -8.43
CA GLY A 599 -20.16 17.80 -9.53
C GLY A 599 -21.09 16.61 -9.80
N HIS A 600 -21.20 15.64 -8.88
CA HIS A 600 -22.02 14.44 -9.10
C HIS A 600 -23.53 14.73 -9.11
N ASN A 601 -24.27 14.03 -9.96
CA ASN A 601 -25.73 14.19 -10.06
C ASN A 601 -26.47 13.52 -8.89
N ILE A 602 -27.74 13.91 -8.69
CA ILE A 602 -28.59 13.45 -7.58
C ILE A 602 -28.70 11.91 -7.54
N ILE A 603 -28.84 11.24 -8.68
CA ILE A 603 -28.96 9.77 -8.76
C ILE A 603 -27.69 9.11 -8.22
N ARG A 604 -26.52 9.59 -8.63
CA ARG A 604 -25.22 9.09 -8.13
C ARG A 604 -25.02 9.40 -6.66
N MET A 605 -25.45 10.58 -6.19
CA MET A 605 -25.43 10.92 -4.77
C MET A 605 -26.30 9.97 -3.93
N ILE A 606 -27.48 9.53 -4.42
CA ILE A 606 -28.29 8.51 -3.73
C ILE A 606 -27.50 7.20 -3.57
N PHE A 607 -26.84 6.72 -4.63
CA PHE A 607 -26.02 5.50 -4.54
C PHE A 607 -24.82 5.64 -3.61
N PHE A 608 -24.18 6.81 -3.53
CA PHE A 608 -23.14 7.08 -2.52
C PHE A 608 -23.67 7.03 -1.08
N HIS A 609 -24.92 7.45 -0.83
CA HIS A 609 -25.54 7.30 0.50
C HIS A 609 -25.84 5.83 0.84
N ILE A 610 -26.29 5.04 -0.13
CA ILE A 610 -26.48 3.59 0.04
C ILE A 610 -25.15 2.93 0.40
N GLN A 611 -24.06 3.27 -0.31
CA GLN A 611 -22.72 2.76 -0.02
C GLN A 611 -22.18 3.25 1.33
N PHE A 612 -22.45 4.49 1.72
CA PHE A 612 -22.08 5.05 3.02
C PHE A 612 -22.74 4.29 4.17
N ILE A 613 -24.06 4.06 4.09
CA ILE A 613 -24.81 3.26 5.08
C ILE A 613 -24.29 1.81 5.12
N TYR A 614 -24.07 1.19 3.95
CA TYR A 614 -23.47 -0.14 3.85
C TYR A 614 -22.10 -0.20 4.56
N ASN A 615 -21.21 0.77 4.31
CA ASN A 615 -19.89 0.84 4.93
C ASN A 615 -19.96 1.05 6.45
N ILE A 616 -20.90 1.85 6.96
CA ILE A 616 -21.14 1.99 8.41
C ILE A 616 -21.52 0.64 9.02
N MET A 617 -22.48 -0.06 8.42
CA MET A 617 -22.97 -1.35 8.93
C MET A 617 -21.86 -2.43 8.89
N VAL A 618 -21.11 -2.53 7.80
CA VAL A 618 -19.96 -3.46 7.69
C VAL A 618 -18.88 -3.13 8.72
N THR A 619 -18.53 -1.85 8.89
CA THR A 619 -17.52 -1.43 9.87
C THR A 619 -17.98 -1.77 11.29
N PHE A 620 -19.23 -1.47 11.64
CA PHE A 620 -19.83 -1.81 12.94
C PHE A 620 -19.80 -3.31 13.23
N LEU A 621 -20.28 -4.15 12.31
CA LEU A 621 -20.26 -5.61 12.50
C LEU A 621 -18.83 -6.17 12.60
N SER A 622 -17.87 -5.62 11.84
CA SER A 622 -16.47 -6.03 11.91
C SER A 622 -15.81 -5.72 13.26
N TRP A 623 -16.21 -4.62 13.91
CA TRP A 623 -15.68 -4.25 15.23
C TRP A 623 -16.08 -5.23 16.34
N PHE A 624 -17.29 -5.79 16.22
CA PHE A 624 -17.88 -6.73 17.17
C PHE A 624 -17.73 -8.21 16.76
N SER A 625 -16.79 -8.53 15.87
CA SER A 625 -16.61 -9.91 15.37
C SER A 625 -15.93 -10.87 16.36
N LEU A 626 -15.50 -10.41 17.55
CA LEU A 626 -14.93 -11.27 18.60
C LEU A 626 -15.99 -12.01 19.44
N VAL A 627 -17.28 -11.73 19.24
CA VAL A 627 -18.34 -12.25 20.13
C VAL A 627 -18.28 -13.78 20.20
N ILE A 628 -18.27 -14.26 21.44
CA ILE A 628 -17.85 -15.61 21.82
C ILE A 628 -18.77 -16.66 21.18
N MET A 629 -18.16 -17.67 20.56
CA MET A 629 -18.89 -18.87 20.17
C MET A 629 -19.21 -19.71 21.41
N ASP A 630 -20.49 -19.97 21.65
CA ASP A 630 -20.90 -21.08 22.51
C ASP A 630 -21.05 -22.35 21.65
N LEU A 631 -20.37 -23.43 22.05
CA LEU A 631 -20.31 -24.67 21.28
C LEU A 631 -21.66 -25.39 21.33
N VAL A 632 -22.41 -25.26 20.25
CA VAL A 632 -23.73 -25.90 20.09
C VAL A 632 -23.58 -27.41 19.96
N GLY A 633 -24.56 -28.18 20.45
CA GLY A 633 -24.50 -29.66 20.48
C GLY A 633 -24.51 -30.25 21.89
N ASN A 634 -24.41 -29.41 22.94
CA ASN A 634 -24.76 -29.77 24.31
C ASN A 634 -26.27 -30.14 24.42
N PRO A 635 -26.68 -31.01 25.36
CA PRO A 635 -28.08 -31.37 25.53
C PRO A 635 -28.89 -30.14 25.96
N SER A 636 -30.00 -29.90 25.26
CA SER A 636 -30.90 -28.77 25.46
C SER A 636 -32.32 -29.13 25.04
N SER A 637 -33.33 -28.39 25.51
CA SER A 637 -34.72 -28.55 25.08
C SER A 637 -34.86 -28.49 23.56
N THR A 638 -34.11 -27.59 22.90
CA THR A 638 -34.04 -27.42 21.44
C THR A 638 -33.51 -28.64 20.68
N ASN A 639 -32.83 -29.58 21.35
CA ASN A 639 -32.32 -30.81 20.76
C ASN A 639 -32.82 -32.08 21.47
N ASN A 640 -34.02 -32.03 22.06
CA ASN A 640 -34.63 -33.13 22.84
C ASN A 640 -33.70 -33.72 23.90
N ASN A 641 -32.84 -32.90 24.50
CA ASN A 641 -31.78 -33.31 25.43
C ASN A 641 -30.85 -34.39 24.86
N HIS A 642 -30.56 -34.36 23.56
CA HIS A 642 -29.67 -35.30 22.88
C HIS A 642 -28.47 -34.58 22.25
N ALA A 643 -27.29 -34.86 22.80
CA ALA A 643 -26.01 -34.30 22.41
C ALA A 643 -25.33 -35.08 21.27
N PHE A 644 -24.51 -34.38 20.48
CA PHE A 644 -23.86 -34.93 19.28
C PHE A 644 -22.42 -34.40 19.15
N PRO A 645 -21.42 -35.20 18.74
CA PRO A 645 -21.55 -36.55 18.15
C PRO A 645 -21.37 -37.73 19.12
N PHE A 646 -20.91 -37.50 20.35
CA PHE A 646 -20.48 -38.57 21.27
C PHE A 646 -21.51 -38.92 22.35
N GLY A 647 -22.79 -38.59 22.14
CA GLY A 647 -23.87 -38.80 23.11
C GLY A 647 -23.80 -37.87 24.32
N ASN A 648 -24.75 -38.05 25.24
CA ASN A 648 -25.03 -37.11 26.33
C ASN A 648 -23.94 -36.99 27.41
N GLU A 649 -23.10 -38.01 27.57
CA GLU A 649 -22.06 -38.01 28.61
C GLU A 649 -20.75 -37.39 28.10
N VAL A 650 -20.29 -37.82 26.93
CA VAL A 650 -18.97 -37.42 26.40
C VAL A 650 -19.03 -36.05 25.71
N THR A 651 -20.11 -35.74 24.99
CA THR A 651 -20.22 -34.49 24.21
C THR A 651 -20.08 -33.23 25.08
N PRO A 652 -20.77 -33.08 26.24
CA PRO A 652 -20.63 -31.87 27.06
C PRO A 652 -19.23 -31.70 27.63
N ILE A 653 -18.57 -32.80 28.02
CA ILE A 653 -17.19 -32.80 28.52
C ILE A 653 -16.25 -32.36 27.40
N PHE A 654 -16.37 -32.96 26.21
CA PHE A 654 -15.57 -32.62 25.03
C PHE A 654 -15.75 -31.15 24.61
N ASN A 655 -16.99 -30.66 24.55
CA ASN A 655 -17.30 -29.25 24.26
C ASN A 655 -16.70 -28.31 25.30
N THR A 656 -16.74 -28.67 26.58
CA THR A 656 -16.14 -27.89 27.67
C THR A 656 -14.62 -27.82 27.53
N VAL A 657 -13.96 -28.95 27.23
CA VAL A 657 -12.52 -29.00 26.97
C VAL A 657 -12.14 -28.15 25.74
N LEU A 658 -12.88 -28.28 24.63
CA LEU A 658 -12.64 -27.44 23.44
C LEU A 658 -12.86 -25.95 23.71
N LYS A 659 -13.87 -25.57 24.52
CA LYS A 659 -14.13 -24.19 24.92
C LYS A 659 -12.96 -23.61 25.71
N TYR A 660 -12.41 -24.35 26.68
CA TYR A 660 -11.23 -23.91 27.43
C TYR A 660 -9.96 -23.87 26.57
N LEU A 661 -9.74 -24.84 25.67
CA LEU A 661 -8.63 -24.82 24.72
C LEU A 661 -8.71 -23.61 23.77
N TYR A 662 -9.91 -23.30 23.25
CA TYR A 662 -10.17 -22.12 22.43
C TYR A 662 -9.81 -20.83 23.18
N LEU A 663 -10.30 -20.67 24.41
CA LEU A 663 -10.02 -19.50 25.24
C LEU A 663 -8.53 -19.38 25.60
N ALA A 664 -7.86 -20.49 25.92
CA ALA A 664 -6.43 -20.53 26.20
C ALA A 664 -5.60 -20.11 24.96
N PHE A 665 -5.98 -20.58 23.76
CA PHE A 665 -5.31 -20.20 22.52
C PHE A 665 -5.65 -18.78 22.06
N LEU A 666 -6.84 -18.26 22.37
CA LEU A 666 -7.19 -16.86 22.16
C LEU A 666 -6.35 -15.95 23.07
N LEU A 667 -6.22 -16.29 24.36
CA LEU A 667 -5.32 -15.62 25.29
C LEU A 667 -3.86 -15.68 24.82
N LEU A 668 -3.43 -16.83 24.29
CA LEU A 668 -2.11 -16.97 23.67
C LEU A 668 -1.92 -16.02 22.49
N GLN A 669 -2.95 -15.72 21.68
CA GLN A 669 -2.82 -14.72 20.60
C GLN A 669 -2.57 -13.33 21.16
N PHE A 670 -3.23 -12.92 22.25
CA PHE A 670 -2.93 -11.65 22.91
C PHE A 670 -1.48 -11.60 23.45
N ILE A 671 -1.01 -12.68 24.08
CA ILE A 671 0.37 -12.79 24.58
C ILE A 671 1.38 -12.70 23.42
N LEU A 672 1.17 -13.48 22.35
CA LEU A 672 2.05 -13.49 21.18
C LEU A 672 2.05 -12.14 20.45
N ALA A 673 0.88 -11.51 20.28
CA ALA A 673 0.74 -10.25 19.56
C ALA A 673 1.32 -9.05 20.31
N LEU A 674 1.36 -9.09 21.65
CA LEU A 674 1.98 -8.05 22.47
C LEU A 674 3.47 -8.29 22.73
N GLY A 675 3.92 -9.55 22.77
CA GLY A 675 5.28 -9.93 23.14
C GLY A 675 6.26 -10.13 21.99
N ASN A 676 5.84 -10.70 20.85
CA ASN A 676 6.76 -11.18 19.81
C ASN A 676 6.31 -10.85 18.37
N ARG A 677 7.28 -10.57 17.49
CA ARG A 677 7.02 -10.50 16.04
C ARG A 677 6.78 -11.92 15.48
N PRO A 678 5.82 -12.14 14.56
CA PRO A 678 5.47 -13.47 14.03
C PRO A 678 6.65 -14.29 13.46
N LYS A 679 7.69 -13.64 12.94
CA LYS A 679 8.91 -14.31 12.48
C LYS A 679 9.65 -15.03 13.61
N GLY A 680 9.63 -14.48 14.84
CA GLY A 680 10.29 -15.06 16.01
C GLY A 680 9.51 -16.17 16.72
N SER A 681 8.22 -16.34 16.42
CA SER A 681 7.34 -17.35 17.05
C SER A 681 6.52 -18.14 16.02
N LYS A 682 7.12 -18.40 14.84
CA LYS A 682 6.49 -19.08 13.68
C LYS A 682 5.69 -20.32 14.06
N TRP A 683 6.26 -21.22 14.87
CA TRP A 683 5.60 -22.47 15.27
C TRP A 683 4.36 -22.24 16.15
N SER A 684 4.41 -21.29 17.10
CA SER A 684 3.25 -20.96 17.96
C SER A 684 2.06 -20.48 17.13
N TYR A 685 2.30 -19.66 16.09
CA TYR A 685 1.26 -19.25 15.16
C TYR A 685 0.75 -20.41 14.30
N ILE A 686 1.62 -21.27 13.76
CA ILE A 686 1.21 -22.45 12.97
C ILE A 686 0.33 -23.40 13.80
N ILE A 687 0.70 -23.69 15.05
CA ILE A 687 -0.09 -24.54 15.94
C ILE A 687 -1.45 -23.88 16.25
N SER A 688 -1.47 -22.55 16.43
CA SER A 688 -2.71 -21.80 16.64
C SER A 688 -3.65 -21.86 15.43
N PHE A 689 -3.13 -21.67 14.21
CA PHE A 689 -3.89 -21.84 12.97
C PHE A 689 -4.48 -23.26 12.86
N ALA A 690 -3.68 -24.29 13.15
CA ALA A 690 -4.13 -25.68 13.11
C ALA A 690 -5.24 -25.96 14.13
N LEU A 691 -5.09 -25.51 15.39
CA LEU A 691 -6.12 -25.72 16.42
C LEU A 691 -7.42 -24.99 16.09
N PHE A 692 -7.38 -23.71 15.72
CA PHE A 692 -8.59 -22.97 15.36
C PHE A 692 -9.27 -23.56 14.12
N GLY A 693 -8.50 -24.12 13.18
CA GLY A 693 -9.04 -24.88 12.04
C GLY A 693 -9.74 -26.18 12.46
N LEU A 694 -9.14 -26.97 13.35
CA LEU A 694 -9.75 -28.20 13.89
C LEU A 694 -11.05 -27.91 14.66
N ILE A 695 -11.03 -26.88 15.51
CA ILE A 695 -12.25 -26.43 16.21
C ILE A 695 -13.31 -25.98 15.20
N GLN A 696 -12.93 -25.22 14.16
CA GLN A 696 -13.87 -24.75 13.16
C GLN A 696 -14.47 -25.89 12.30
N ILE A 697 -13.70 -26.94 11.99
CA ILE A 697 -14.23 -28.17 11.37
C ILE A 697 -15.31 -28.79 12.26
N TYR A 698 -15.05 -28.90 13.56
CA TYR A 698 -16.02 -29.42 14.52
C TYR A 698 -17.28 -28.54 14.59
N VAL A 699 -17.14 -27.21 14.62
CA VAL A 699 -18.25 -26.24 14.57
C VAL A 699 -19.07 -26.38 13.29
N ILE A 700 -18.44 -26.57 12.13
CA ILE A 700 -19.13 -26.80 10.85
C ILE A 700 -19.94 -28.10 10.90
N ILE A 701 -19.36 -29.19 11.42
CA ILE A 701 -20.05 -30.49 11.57
C ILE A 701 -21.27 -30.35 12.48
N LEU A 702 -21.12 -29.69 13.64
CA LEU A 702 -22.22 -29.40 14.56
C LEU A 702 -23.33 -28.56 13.90
N SER A 703 -22.94 -27.52 13.16
CA SER A 703 -23.87 -26.65 12.45
C SER A 703 -24.67 -27.42 11.39
N LEU A 704 -24.01 -28.26 10.60
CA LEU A 704 -24.65 -29.12 9.60
C LEU A 704 -25.61 -30.14 10.26
N TYR A 705 -25.22 -30.75 11.38
CA TYR A 705 -26.08 -31.65 12.14
C TYR A 705 -27.37 -30.95 12.62
N LEU A 706 -27.26 -29.75 13.17
CA LEU A 706 -28.41 -28.97 13.64
C LEU A 706 -29.34 -28.57 12.50
N VAL A 707 -28.77 -28.15 11.37
CA VAL A 707 -29.50 -27.82 10.15
C VAL A 707 -30.28 -29.03 9.65
N VAL A 708 -29.62 -30.19 9.46
CA VAL A 708 -30.30 -31.43 9.05
C VAL A 708 -31.41 -31.82 10.04
N ARG A 709 -31.14 -31.72 11.34
CA ARG A 709 -32.10 -32.08 12.38
C ARG A 709 -33.35 -31.19 12.38
N ALA A 710 -33.20 -29.90 12.12
CA ALA A 710 -34.31 -28.95 12.00
C ALA A 710 -35.25 -29.26 10.82
N PHE A 711 -34.78 -30.01 9.81
CA PHE A 711 -35.59 -30.47 8.67
C PHE A 711 -36.12 -31.89 8.80
N THR A 712 -35.50 -32.77 9.59
CA THR A 712 -35.85 -34.20 9.63
C THR A 712 -36.77 -34.60 10.79
N HIS A 713 -36.75 -33.88 11.92
CA HIS A 713 -37.58 -34.24 13.08
C HIS A 713 -38.92 -33.50 13.14
N LYS A 714 -40.01 -34.27 13.17
CA LYS A 714 -41.35 -33.79 13.56
C LYS A 714 -41.43 -33.75 15.09
N GLY A 715 -41.53 -32.55 15.69
CA GLY A 715 -41.51 -32.35 17.14
C GLY A 715 -41.19 -30.89 17.52
N ALA A 716 -40.80 -30.62 18.77
CA ALA A 716 -40.53 -29.26 19.31
C ALA A 716 -39.26 -28.56 18.77
N GLY A 717 -38.94 -28.81 17.51
CA GLY A 717 -37.87 -28.19 16.71
C GLY A 717 -38.09 -28.39 15.21
N SER A 718 -39.31 -28.76 14.78
CA SER A 718 -39.69 -28.81 13.37
C SER A 718 -39.69 -27.41 12.76
N THR A 719 -39.55 -27.32 11.44
CA THR A 719 -39.84 -26.09 10.72
C THR A 719 -41.26 -25.59 10.98
N ASP A 720 -41.41 -24.40 11.57
CA ASP A 720 -42.66 -23.61 11.60
C ASP A 720 -43.12 -23.15 10.20
N ILE A 721 -42.60 -23.76 9.13
CA ILE A 721 -42.77 -23.37 7.72
C ILE A 721 -43.85 -24.27 7.13
N ASP A 722 -44.95 -23.66 6.72
CA ASP A 722 -46.09 -24.33 6.09
C ASP A 722 -45.76 -24.66 4.64
N LEU A 723 -45.67 -25.95 4.32
CA LEU A 723 -45.37 -26.46 2.97
C LEU A 723 -46.63 -26.92 2.22
N ASN A 724 -47.81 -26.93 2.87
CA ASN A 724 -49.00 -27.62 2.35
C ASN A 724 -50.09 -26.65 1.92
N ASP A 725 -50.26 -25.51 2.60
CA ASP A 725 -51.36 -24.56 2.34
C ASP A 725 -51.02 -23.47 1.29
N GLY A 726 -50.10 -23.79 0.38
CA GLY A 726 -49.78 -22.97 -0.79
C GLY A 726 -48.82 -21.80 -0.54
N ALA A 727 -48.41 -21.16 -1.64
CA ALA A 727 -47.29 -20.21 -1.66
C ALA A 727 -47.45 -19.00 -0.70
N GLY A 728 -48.67 -18.50 -0.51
CA GLY A 728 -48.93 -17.36 0.39
C GLY A 728 -48.64 -17.69 1.86
N LYS A 729 -49.18 -18.80 2.37
CA LYS A 729 -48.90 -19.27 3.73
C LYS A 729 -47.46 -19.75 3.88
N PHE A 730 -46.88 -20.35 2.85
CA PHE A 730 -45.45 -20.67 2.81
C PHE A 730 -44.60 -19.42 3.03
N PHE A 731 -44.76 -18.33 2.26
CA PHE A 731 -43.96 -17.13 2.47
C PHE A 731 -44.21 -16.48 3.83
N GLN A 732 -45.47 -16.41 4.29
CA GLN A 732 -45.80 -15.82 5.59
C GLN A 732 -45.14 -16.60 6.74
N SER A 733 -45.26 -17.93 6.74
CA SER A 733 -44.65 -18.81 7.74
C SER A 733 -43.12 -18.86 7.63
N PHE A 734 -42.55 -18.84 6.42
CA PHE A 734 -41.11 -18.80 6.18
C PHE A 734 -40.46 -17.55 6.80
N PHE A 735 -41.01 -16.37 6.53
CA PHE A 735 -40.50 -15.10 7.07
C PHE A 735 -40.88 -14.86 8.54
N ALA A 736 -41.97 -15.43 9.04
CA ALA A 736 -42.35 -15.36 10.45
C ALA A 736 -41.69 -16.44 11.34
N SER A 737 -41.12 -17.50 10.75
CA SER A 737 -40.61 -18.65 11.51
C SER A 737 -39.49 -18.27 12.49
N THR A 738 -39.63 -18.78 13.71
CA THR A 738 -38.86 -18.29 14.87
C THR A 738 -37.36 -18.67 14.82
N SER A 739 -37.01 -19.68 14.03
CA SER A 739 -35.64 -20.23 13.95
C SER A 739 -35.29 -20.72 12.54
N SER A 740 -36.09 -21.63 11.97
CA SER A 740 -35.66 -22.41 10.79
C SER A 740 -35.55 -21.60 9.50
N GLY A 741 -36.50 -20.71 9.20
CA GLY A 741 -36.44 -19.84 8.02
C GLY A 741 -35.29 -18.84 8.07
N ILE A 742 -35.00 -18.28 9.24
CA ILE A 742 -33.85 -17.38 9.45
C ILE A 742 -32.53 -18.12 9.16
N ILE A 743 -32.40 -19.38 9.59
CA ILE A 743 -31.24 -20.22 9.29
C ILE A 743 -31.13 -20.50 7.78
N ILE A 744 -32.23 -20.82 7.08
CA ILE A 744 -32.24 -21.00 5.62
C ILE A 744 -31.78 -19.73 4.91
N ILE A 745 -32.36 -18.58 5.26
CA ILE A 745 -32.04 -17.28 4.67
C ILE A 745 -30.56 -16.95 4.89
N ALA A 746 -30.03 -17.19 6.09
CA ALA A 746 -28.63 -16.94 6.39
C ALA A 746 -27.68 -17.89 5.63
N LEU A 747 -27.99 -19.18 5.54
CA LEU A 747 -27.19 -20.15 4.76
C LEU A 747 -27.24 -19.84 3.26
N ALA A 748 -28.42 -19.52 2.73
CA ALA A 748 -28.61 -19.09 1.36
C ALA A 748 -27.84 -17.79 1.07
N ALA A 749 -27.87 -16.82 1.99
CA ALA A 749 -27.18 -15.54 1.82
C ALA A 749 -25.65 -15.63 2.01
N THR A 750 -25.17 -16.51 2.89
CA THR A 750 -23.73 -16.65 3.22
C THR A 750 -23.01 -17.60 2.27
N PHE A 751 -23.68 -18.65 1.79
CA PHE A 751 -23.09 -19.68 0.93
C PHE A 751 -23.76 -19.76 -0.43
N GLY A 752 -25.09 -19.80 -0.47
CA GLY A 752 -25.87 -19.90 -1.72
C GLY A 752 -25.58 -18.75 -2.70
N LEU A 753 -25.60 -17.50 -2.22
CA LEU A 753 -25.30 -16.32 -3.03
C LEU A 753 -23.86 -16.31 -3.54
N TYR A 754 -22.89 -16.88 -2.81
CA TYR A 754 -21.52 -16.99 -3.29
C TYR A 754 -21.42 -17.98 -4.46
N PHE A 755 -22.06 -19.16 -4.35
CA PHE A 755 -22.16 -20.08 -5.49
C PHE A 755 -22.87 -19.44 -6.68
N VAL A 756 -24.07 -18.88 -6.48
CA VAL A 756 -24.89 -18.28 -7.57
C VAL A 756 -24.14 -17.12 -8.23
N ALA A 757 -23.55 -16.21 -7.46
CA ALA A 757 -22.77 -15.10 -8.00
C ALA A 757 -21.57 -15.60 -8.82
N SER A 758 -20.82 -16.59 -8.31
CA SER A 758 -19.64 -17.12 -9.01
C SER A 758 -19.99 -17.88 -10.29
N PHE A 759 -21.14 -18.56 -10.35
CA PHE A 759 -21.68 -19.13 -11.58
C PHE A 759 -22.15 -18.06 -12.58
N LEU A 760 -22.91 -17.05 -12.14
CA LEU A 760 -23.33 -15.91 -12.98
C LEU A 760 -22.12 -15.09 -13.48
N TYR A 761 -21.05 -15.05 -12.69
CA TYR A 761 -19.79 -14.43 -13.06
C TYR A 761 -18.94 -15.27 -14.02
N LEU A 762 -19.33 -16.52 -14.30
CA LEU A 762 -18.61 -17.49 -15.14
C LEU A 762 -17.21 -17.85 -14.60
N ASP A 763 -17.03 -17.87 -13.27
CA ASP A 763 -15.78 -18.33 -12.62
C ASP A 763 -16.07 -19.07 -11.29
N PRO A 764 -16.70 -20.25 -11.32
CA PRO A 764 -17.13 -20.95 -10.11
C PRO A 764 -16.01 -21.72 -9.38
N TRP A 765 -14.83 -21.87 -9.97
CA TRP A 765 -13.84 -22.87 -9.54
C TRP A 765 -13.34 -22.71 -8.10
N HIS A 766 -13.19 -21.48 -7.64
CA HIS A 766 -12.76 -21.17 -6.27
C HIS A 766 -13.74 -21.70 -5.20
N MET A 767 -15.02 -21.88 -5.54
CA MET A 767 -16.02 -22.51 -4.64
C MET A 767 -15.77 -23.99 -4.38
N PHE A 768 -14.99 -24.66 -5.24
CA PHE A 768 -14.63 -26.08 -5.10
C PHE A 768 -13.18 -26.27 -4.64
N THR A 769 -12.26 -25.40 -5.07
CA THR A 769 -10.82 -25.56 -4.83
C THR A 769 -10.28 -24.81 -3.62
N SER A 770 -11.02 -23.82 -3.11
CA SER A 770 -10.49 -22.84 -2.13
C SER A 770 -11.47 -22.50 -1.00
N PHE A 771 -12.77 -22.57 -1.26
CA PHE A 771 -13.82 -22.33 -0.28
C PHE A 771 -13.80 -23.29 0.94
N PRO A 772 -13.55 -24.61 0.79
CA PRO A 772 -13.44 -25.51 1.95
C PRO A 772 -12.34 -25.09 2.93
N GLN A 773 -11.18 -24.68 2.42
CA GLN A 773 -10.07 -24.16 3.22
C GLN A 773 -10.45 -22.82 3.87
N TYR A 774 -11.18 -21.95 3.17
CA TYR A 774 -11.63 -20.66 3.69
C TYR A 774 -12.56 -20.81 4.91
N ILE A 775 -13.61 -21.64 4.81
CA ILE A 775 -14.56 -21.83 5.92
C ILE A 775 -13.91 -22.46 7.16
N VAL A 776 -12.90 -23.32 6.97
CA VAL A 776 -12.11 -23.93 8.05
C VAL A 776 -11.20 -22.90 8.73
N MET A 777 -10.64 -21.95 7.99
CA MET A 777 -9.70 -20.97 8.54
C MET A 777 -10.37 -19.71 9.11
N MET A 778 -11.69 -19.57 8.98
CA MET A 778 -12.43 -18.34 9.32
C MET A 778 -12.29 -17.90 10.79
N THR A 779 -12.22 -18.85 11.73
CA THR A 779 -11.89 -18.58 13.15
C THR A 779 -10.50 -17.97 13.34
N SER A 780 -9.53 -18.36 12.52
CA SER A 780 -8.17 -17.82 12.58
C SER A 780 -8.09 -16.38 12.07
N TYR A 781 -8.96 -15.96 11.14
CA TYR A 781 -9.07 -14.56 10.74
C TYR A 781 -9.50 -13.66 11.90
N ILE A 782 -10.50 -14.11 12.66
CA ILE A 782 -10.99 -13.40 13.84
C ILE A 782 -9.93 -13.44 14.96
N ASN A 783 -9.49 -14.63 15.36
CA ASN A 783 -8.69 -14.79 16.58
C ASN A 783 -7.20 -14.49 16.41
N ILE A 784 -6.59 -14.80 15.26
CA ILE A 784 -5.16 -14.56 15.04
C ILE A 784 -4.97 -13.21 14.35
N LEU A 785 -5.58 -13.01 13.18
CA LEU A 785 -5.27 -11.85 12.34
C LEU A 785 -5.80 -10.55 12.94
N THR A 786 -7.05 -10.53 13.43
CA THR A 786 -7.67 -9.30 13.98
C THR A 786 -7.05 -8.91 15.32
N VAL A 787 -6.84 -9.89 16.23
CA VAL A 787 -6.10 -9.67 17.49
C VAL A 787 -4.69 -9.15 17.19
N TYR A 788 -3.94 -9.80 16.29
CA TYR A 788 -2.59 -9.35 15.96
C TYR A 788 -2.60 -7.93 15.36
N ALA A 789 -3.55 -7.62 14.47
CA ALA A 789 -3.66 -6.33 13.81
C ALA A 789 -3.89 -5.19 14.81
N TYR A 790 -4.91 -5.30 15.66
CA TYR A 790 -5.23 -4.26 16.65
C TYR A 790 -4.20 -4.17 17.77
N CYS A 791 -3.66 -5.30 18.26
CA CYS A 791 -2.51 -5.30 19.18
C CYS A 791 -1.24 -4.70 18.56
N ASN A 792 -1.17 -4.56 17.23
CA ASN A 792 -0.05 -3.93 16.54
C ASN A 792 -0.45 -2.65 15.78
N TRP A 793 -1.48 -1.92 16.25
CA TRP A 793 -1.86 -0.61 15.69
C TRP A 793 -0.74 0.45 15.71
N HIS A 794 0.13 0.35 16.72
CA HIS A 794 1.33 1.18 16.84
C HIS A 794 2.40 0.90 15.77
N ASP A 795 2.41 -0.30 15.16
CA ASP A 795 3.37 -0.66 14.14
C ASP A 795 2.89 -0.16 12.76
N VAL A 796 3.36 1.03 12.37
CA VAL A 796 3.18 1.57 11.02
C VAL A 796 4.36 1.24 10.09
N SER A 797 5.24 0.31 10.47
CA SER A 797 6.31 -0.10 9.56
C SER A 797 5.75 -0.79 8.32
N TRP A 798 6.26 -0.40 7.17
CA TRP A 798 6.33 -1.28 6.03
C TRP A 798 7.46 -2.27 6.30
N GLY A 799 7.18 -3.57 6.19
CA GLY A 799 8.09 -4.66 6.58
C GLY A 799 9.26 -4.87 5.61
N THR A 800 10.02 -3.81 5.31
CA THR A 800 11.10 -3.80 4.33
C THR A 800 12.29 -4.61 4.83
N LYS A 801 12.70 -5.63 4.06
CA LYS A 801 13.87 -6.45 4.34
C LYS A 801 15.12 -5.58 4.12
N GLY A 802 15.92 -5.37 5.17
CA GLY A 802 17.30 -4.82 5.13
C GLY A 802 17.51 -3.47 4.42
N ALA A 803 17.96 -2.46 5.16
CA ALA A 803 18.60 -1.28 4.58
C ALA A 803 19.88 -0.97 5.36
N ASP A 804 21.03 -1.12 4.70
CA ASP A 804 22.35 -0.64 5.11
C ASP A 804 23.17 -0.33 3.83
N LYS A 805 24.18 0.54 3.98
CA LYS A 805 24.57 1.58 3.00
C LYS A 805 25.20 1.16 1.65
N ALA A 806 24.80 1.84 0.57
CA ALA A 806 25.62 2.05 -0.64
C ALA A 806 26.65 3.20 -0.53
N ASP A 807 27.89 2.89 -0.16
CA ASP A 807 29.06 3.80 -0.27
C ASP A 807 29.99 3.38 -1.44
N ALA A 808 29.45 3.28 -2.66
CA ALA A 808 30.15 2.67 -3.81
C ALA A 808 30.03 3.38 -5.18
N LEU A 809 29.42 4.57 -5.27
CA LEU A 809 29.32 5.32 -6.53
C LEU A 809 30.35 6.47 -6.62
N PRO A 810 30.86 6.81 -7.83
CA PRO A 810 31.80 7.91 -8.03
C PRO A 810 31.11 9.28 -8.06
N SER A 811 31.77 10.30 -7.51
CA SER A 811 31.37 11.72 -7.58
C SER A 811 31.82 12.36 -8.89
N ALA A 812 31.04 13.30 -9.44
CA ALA A 812 31.42 14.08 -10.62
C ALA A 812 31.66 15.56 -10.27
N LYS A 813 32.66 16.17 -10.92
CA LYS A 813 33.04 17.58 -10.76
C LYS A 813 32.97 18.30 -12.10
N THR A 814 32.56 19.56 -12.08
CA THR A 814 32.50 20.40 -13.28
C THR A 814 33.81 21.15 -13.54
N GLU A 815 34.14 21.27 -14.82
CA GLU A 815 35.17 22.14 -15.37
C GLU A 815 34.55 23.21 -16.26
N LYS A 816 35.29 24.30 -16.51
CA LYS A 816 34.90 25.29 -17.52
C LYS A 816 35.14 24.73 -18.92
N ALA A 817 34.17 24.95 -19.82
CA ALA A 817 34.33 24.64 -21.24
C ALA A 817 35.53 25.41 -21.85
N SER A 818 36.16 24.82 -22.87
CA SER A 818 37.31 25.41 -23.60
C SER A 818 36.96 26.68 -24.39
N ASP A 819 35.67 26.94 -24.62
CA ASP A 819 35.11 28.17 -25.20
C ASP A 819 34.78 29.25 -24.14
N GLY A 820 35.06 28.97 -22.86
CA GLY A 820 34.73 29.84 -21.72
C GLY A 820 33.23 29.92 -21.38
N LYS A 821 32.36 29.19 -22.08
CA LYS A 821 30.89 29.29 -21.96
C LYS A 821 30.26 27.94 -21.61
N GLY A 822 30.08 27.72 -20.30
CA GLY A 822 29.33 26.61 -19.74
C GLY A 822 30.17 25.67 -18.87
N ALA A 823 29.47 24.88 -18.05
CA ALA A 823 30.04 23.84 -17.22
C ALA A 823 30.04 22.50 -17.96
N VAL A 824 31.10 21.72 -17.76
CA VAL A 824 31.39 20.48 -18.48
C VAL A 824 31.88 19.42 -17.50
N ILE A 825 31.49 18.17 -17.69
CA ILE A 825 32.04 17.04 -16.94
C ILE A 825 32.92 16.22 -17.88
N GLU A 826 34.13 15.90 -17.45
CA GLU A 826 35.01 14.95 -18.14
C GLU A 826 34.61 13.52 -17.75
N GLU A 827 34.32 12.70 -18.75
CA GLU A 827 33.95 11.30 -18.58
C GLU A 827 34.87 10.39 -19.39
N VAL A 828 35.05 9.15 -18.93
CA VAL A 828 35.75 8.13 -19.71
C VAL A 828 34.89 7.73 -20.90
N ASP A 829 35.43 7.90 -22.10
CA ASP A 829 34.84 7.44 -23.35
C ASP A 829 35.33 6.01 -23.64
N LEU A 830 34.39 5.07 -23.66
CA LEU A 830 34.68 3.63 -23.80
C LEU A 830 34.54 3.20 -25.26
N PRO A 831 35.59 2.61 -25.87
CA PRO A 831 35.46 2.01 -27.19
C PRO A 831 34.37 0.93 -27.23
N GLN A 832 33.62 0.85 -28.33
CA GLN A 832 32.51 -0.10 -28.49
C GLN A 832 32.89 -1.56 -28.16
N ALA A 833 34.11 -1.98 -28.49
CA ALA A 833 34.60 -3.33 -28.17
C ALA A 833 34.71 -3.62 -26.66
N ASP A 834 35.07 -2.61 -25.84
CA ASP A 834 35.13 -2.76 -24.39
C ASP A 834 33.72 -2.72 -23.76
N ILE A 835 32.77 -2.00 -24.39
CA ILE A 835 31.33 -2.03 -24.04
C ILE A 835 30.74 -3.43 -24.31
N ASP A 836 31.00 -3.99 -25.49
CA ASP A 836 30.50 -5.31 -25.89
C ASP A 836 31.05 -6.45 -25.01
N SER A 837 32.31 -6.35 -24.58
CA SER A 837 32.95 -7.30 -23.65
C SER A 837 32.30 -7.28 -22.25
N GLN A 838 32.00 -6.10 -21.72
CA GLN A 838 31.28 -5.96 -20.44
C GLN A 838 29.83 -6.45 -20.55
N PHE A 839 29.20 -6.26 -21.71
CA PHE A 839 27.87 -6.76 -21.99
C PHE A 839 27.80 -8.29 -21.99
N GLU A 840 28.76 -8.99 -22.59
CA GLU A 840 28.78 -10.46 -22.62
C GLU A 840 28.76 -11.07 -21.21
N GLN A 841 29.54 -10.50 -20.29
CA GLN A 841 29.55 -10.91 -18.88
C GLN A 841 28.20 -10.66 -18.20
N THR A 842 27.56 -9.53 -18.53
CA THR A 842 26.27 -9.12 -17.97
C THR A 842 25.14 -10.04 -18.44
N VAL A 843 25.09 -10.40 -19.73
CA VAL A 843 24.15 -11.38 -20.28
C VAL A 843 24.34 -12.75 -19.61
N LYS A 844 25.59 -13.22 -19.46
CA LYS A 844 25.86 -14.48 -18.75
C LYS A 844 25.32 -14.49 -17.32
N ARG A 845 25.42 -13.37 -16.59
CA ARG A 845 24.81 -13.21 -15.24
C ARG A 845 23.29 -13.17 -15.29
N ALA A 846 22.70 -12.45 -16.24
CA ALA A 846 21.26 -12.33 -16.38
C ALA A 846 20.59 -13.70 -16.60
N LEU A 847 21.17 -14.55 -17.45
CA LEU A 847 20.62 -15.86 -17.82
C LEU A 847 20.78 -16.96 -16.75
N THR A 848 21.50 -16.73 -15.64
CA THR A 848 21.62 -17.73 -14.56
C THR A 848 20.28 -17.99 -13.85
N PRO A 849 20.00 -19.22 -13.38
CA PRO A 849 18.86 -19.46 -12.49
C PRO A 849 18.93 -18.65 -11.19
N TYR A 850 17.78 -18.24 -10.66
CA TYR A 850 17.68 -17.46 -9.42
C TYR A 850 17.88 -18.34 -8.17
N ALA A 851 18.52 -17.77 -7.14
CA ALA A 851 18.66 -18.37 -5.81
C ALA A 851 18.22 -17.33 -4.74
N PRO A 852 17.32 -17.68 -3.81
CA PRO A 852 16.73 -16.71 -2.88
C PRO A 852 17.70 -16.31 -1.75
N PRO A 853 17.78 -15.01 -1.39
CA PRO A 853 18.60 -14.54 -0.27
C PRO A 853 17.98 -14.89 1.10
N LYS A 854 18.83 -15.02 2.12
CA LYS A 854 18.40 -15.21 3.52
C LYS A 854 17.97 -13.87 4.13
N GLU A 855 16.94 -13.88 4.98
CA GLU A 855 16.43 -12.67 5.62
C GLU A 855 17.04 -12.39 6.98
N GLU A 856 17.37 -11.12 7.25
CA GLU A 856 17.70 -10.63 8.59
C GLU A 856 16.54 -9.81 9.20
N THR A 857 16.36 -9.92 10.51
CA THR A 857 15.36 -9.15 11.28
C THR A 857 15.99 -8.26 12.33
N LYS A 858 15.96 -6.94 12.12
CA LYS A 858 16.24 -5.92 13.14
C LYS A 858 14.95 -5.52 13.89
N LYS A 859 15.07 -5.25 15.20
CA LYS A 859 13.99 -4.67 16.04
C LYS A 859 14.07 -3.13 16.00
N SER A 860 12.93 -2.46 16.06
CA SER A 860 12.84 -0.99 16.21
C SER A 860 12.27 -0.61 17.57
N LEU A 861 12.65 0.57 18.07
CA LEU A 861 12.27 1.15 19.37
C LEU A 861 11.24 2.25 19.17
N GLU A 862 10.00 2.07 19.65
CA GLU A 862 9.02 3.16 19.82
C GLU A 862 8.14 2.91 21.05
N ASP A 863 8.38 3.67 22.14
CA ASP A 863 7.57 3.58 23.36
C ASP A 863 6.32 4.47 23.34
N SER A 864 6.37 5.63 22.66
CA SER A 864 5.27 6.61 22.65
C SER A 864 3.96 6.05 22.07
N TYR A 865 4.02 5.33 20.94
CA TYR A 865 2.82 4.79 20.28
C TYR A 865 2.13 3.64 21.05
N LYS A 866 2.82 3.03 22.04
CA LYS A 866 2.24 1.94 22.85
C LYS A 866 1.02 2.43 23.65
N SER A 867 0.98 3.71 24.05
CA SER A 867 -0.13 4.35 24.75
C SER A 867 -1.44 4.33 23.94
N PHE A 868 -1.39 4.77 22.67
CA PHE A 868 -2.57 4.78 21.80
C PHE A 868 -3.05 3.36 21.49
N ARG A 869 -2.13 2.43 21.19
CA ARG A 869 -2.46 1.00 21.07
C ARG A 869 -3.24 0.54 22.29
N THR A 870 -2.72 0.79 23.50
CA THR A 870 -3.37 0.33 24.73
C THR A 870 -4.79 0.88 24.82
N ARG A 871 -5.03 2.16 24.51
CA ARG A 871 -6.39 2.74 24.51
C ARG A 871 -7.33 2.07 23.48
N VAL A 872 -6.88 1.86 22.24
CA VAL A 872 -7.72 1.22 21.19
C VAL A 872 -8.00 -0.25 21.51
N VAL A 873 -6.97 -1.01 21.90
CA VAL A 873 -7.10 -2.43 22.27
C VAL A 873 -7.96 -2.58 23.53
N THR A 874 -7.81 -1.70 24.52
CA THR A 874 -8.68 -1.63 25.71
C THR A 874 -10.12 -1.37 25.29
N ALA A 875 -10.39 -0.33 24.49
CA ALA A 875 -11.74 -0.03 24.02
C ALA A 875 -12.36 -1.20 23.24
N TRP A 876 -11.60 -1.86 22.37
CA TRP A 876 -12.06 -3.01 21.60
C TRP A 876 -12.34 -4.25 22.48
N ILE A 877 -11.42 -4.60 23.38
CA ILE A 877 -11.59 -5.72 24.33
C ILE A 877 -12.78 -5.44 25.25
N PHE A 878 -12.84 -4.28 25.90
CA PHE A 878 -13.91 -3.98 26.85
C PHE A 878 -15.27 -3.81 26.17
N SER A 879 -15.35 -3.29 24.94
CA SER A 879 -16.62 -3.24 24.20
C SER A 879 -17.11 -4.63 23.76
N ASN A 880 -16.22 -5.51 23.30
CA ASN A 880 -16.58 -6.90 22.98
C ASN A 880 -16.88 -7.74 24.23
N ALA A 881 -16.16 -7.52 25.34
CA ALA A 881 -16.42 -8.18 26.62
C ALA A 881 -17.73 -7.70 27.27
N LEU A 882 -18.02 -6.40 27.23
CA LEU A 882 -19.30 -5.85 27.69
C LEU A 882 -20.46 -6.41 26.86
N LEU A 883 -20.32 -6.47 25.53
CA LEU A 883 -21.31 -7.09 24.65
C LEU A 883 -21.51 -8.57 24.99
N ALA A 884 -20.42 -9.33 25.18
CA ALA A 884 -20.49 -10.74 25.57
C ALA A 884 -21.18 -10.94 26.93
N VAL A 885 -20.88 -10.12 27.95
CA VAL A 885 -21.54 -10.18 29.27
C VAL A 885 -23.01 -9.80 29.18
N ALA A 886 -23.34 -8.71 28.48
CA ALA A 886 -24.71 -8.27 28.28
C ALA A 886 -25.55 -9.34 27.58
N ILE A 887 -24.99 -10.07 26.63
CA ILE A 887 -25.67 -11.17 25.93
C ILE A 887 -25.79 -12.42 26.81
N THR A 888 -24.71 -12.85 27.48
CA THR A 888 -24.58 -14.20 28.05
C THR A 888 -24.79 -14.31 29.57
N SER A 889 -24.85 -13.21 30.33
CA SER A 889 -24.97 -13.26 31.80
C SER A 889 -26.42 -13.14 32.30
N ASP A 890 -26.94 -14.14 33.01
CA ASP A 890 -28.28 -14.08 33.62
C ASP A 890 -28.43 -12.95 34.65
N SER A 891 -27.33 -12.58 35.33
CA SER A 891 -27.32 -11.48 36.30
C SER A 891 -27.59 -10.10 35.67
N PHE A 892 -27.51 -9.97 34.34
CA PHE A 892 -27.72 -8.71 33.63
C PHE A 892 -29.20 -8.26 33.60
N ASP A 893 -30.14 -9.18 33.88
CA ASP A 893 -31.59 -8.89 33.99
C ASP A 893 -31.87 -7.80 35.04
N LYS A 894 -31.03 -7.73 36.08
CA LYS A 894 -31.12 -6.75 37.18
C LYS A 894 -30.88 -5.30 36.74
N PHE A 895 -30.40 -5.07 35.52
CA PHE A 895 -30.21 -3.73 34.93
C PHE A 895 -31.38 -3.28 34.03
N GLY A 896 -32.54 -3.95 34.10
CA GLY A 896 -33.77 -3.53 33.42
C GLY A 896 -34.03 -4.17 32.06
N PHE A 897 -33.25 -5.19 31.68
CA PHE A 897 -33.49 -5.99 30.48
C PHE A 897 -34.42 -7.17 30.81
N SER A 898 -35.66 -7.12 30.31
CA SER A 898 -36.77 -8.02 30.70
C SER A 898 -36.73 -9.45 30.13
N SER A 899 -35.57 -9.93 29.68
CA SER A 899 -35.43 -11.24 29.05
C SER A 899 -34.10 -11.88 29.41
N GLY A 900 -34.11 -13.10 29.96
CA GLY A 900 -32.92 -13.82 30.42
C GLY A 900 -31.90 -14.16 29.31
N ALA A 901 -30.69 -14.58 29.71
CA ALA A 901 -29.52 -14.64 28.82
C ALA A 901 -29.72 -15.54 27.58
N THR A 902 -30.40 -16.68 27.72
CA THR A 902 -30.75 -17.56 26.59
C THR A 902 -31.56 -16.84 25.51
N SER A 903 -32.51 -15.99 25.91
CA SER A 903 -33.36 -15.22 25.00
C SER A 903 -32.57 -14.09 24.32
N ARG A 904 -31.74 -13.35 25.07
CA ARG A 904 -30.88 -12.31 24.51
C ARG A 904 -29.85 -12.87 23.55
N THR A 905 -29.25 -14.01 23.88
CA THR A 905 -28.31 -14.74 23.01
C THR A 905 -28.98 -15.14 21.70
N ALA A 906 -30.16 -15.77 21.76
CA ALA A 906 -30.92 -16.13 20.56
C ALA A 906 -31.29 -14.90 19.70
N ASN A 907 -31.74 -13.81 20.34
CA ASN A 907 -32.12 -12.58 19.62
C ASN A 907 -30.93 -11.83 19.02
N PHE A 908 -29.77 -11.81 19.68
CA PHE A 908 -28.53 -11.28 19.11
C PHE A 908 -28.10 -12.07 17.87
N PHE A 909 -28.08 -13.41 17.95
CA PHE A 909 -27.77 -14.25 16.79
C PHE A 909 -28.78 -14.05 15.65
N ARG A 910 -30.09 -13.95 15.93
CA ARG A 910 -31.11 -13.62 14.91
C ARG A 910 -30.81 -12.28 14.23
N ALA A 911 -30.50 -11.22 15.00
CA ALA A 911 -30.17 -9.90 14.46
C ALA A 911 -28.89 -9.94 13.59
N LEU A 912 -27.85 -10.66 14.03
CA LEU A 912 -26.61 -10.84 13.29
C LEU A 912 -26.82 -11.59 11.97
N LEU A 913 -27.63 -12.67 11.98
CA LEU A 913 -27.97 -13.44 10.78
C LEU A 913 -28.76 -12.58 9.78
N TRP A 914 -29.76 -11.82 10.23
CA TRP A 914 -30.51 -10.89 9.38
C TRP A 914 -29.65 -9.76 8.80
N ALA A 915 -28.79 -9.15 9.62
CA ALA A 915 -27.87 -8.11 9.15
C ALA A 915 -26.88 -8.66 8.11
N THR A 916 -26.32 -9.85 8.36
CA THR A 916 -25.42 -10.54 7.42
C THR A 916 -26.14 -10.87 6.11
N ALA A 917 -27.37 -11.39 6.17
CA ALA A 917 -28.17 -11.71 5.00
C ALA A 917 -28.52 -10.46 4.18
N GLY A 918 -28.90 -9.36 4.83
CA GLY A 918 -29.19 -8.08 4.18
C GLY A 918 -27.97 -7.48 3.47
N LEU A 919 -26.81 -7.48 4.12
CA LEU A 919 -25.55 -7.01 3.51
C LEU A 919 -25.12 -7.88 2.33
N SER A 920 -25.25 -9.22 2.44
CA SER A 920 -24.97 -10.13 1.33
C SER A 920 -25.93 -9.96 0.16
N LEU A 921 -27.21 -9.66 0.41
CA LEU A 921 -28.18 -9.33 -0.62
C LEU A 921 -27.82 -8.02 -1.34
N VAL A 922 -27.41 -6.98 -0.62
CA VAL A 922 -26.93 -5.71 -1.24
C VAL A 922 -25.75 -5.98 -2.17
N ARG A 923 -24.74 -6.73 -1.73
CA ARG A 923 -23.59 -7.16 -2.56
C ARG A 923 -24.03 -7.91 -3.81
N PHE A 924 -24.97 -8.85 -3.67
CA PHE A 924 -25.49 -9.63 -4.78
C PHE A 924 -26.28 -8.79 -5.80
N LEU A 925 -27.13 -7.87 -5.34
CA LEU A 925 -27.85 -6.94 -6.22
C LEU A 925 -26.90 -6.03 -7.00
N GLY A 926 -25.83 -5.54 -6.37
CA GLY A 926 -24.75 -4.82 -7.04
C GLY A 926 -24.01 -5.66 -8.08
N CYS A 927 -23.72 -6.93 -7.76
CA CYS A 927 -23.16 -7.90 -8.72
C CYS A 927 -24.08 -8.11 -9.94
N LEU A 928 -25.39 -8.32 -9.72
CA LEU A 928 -26.37 -8.47 -10.80
C LEU A 928 -26.45 -7.24 -11.69
N TRP A 929 -26.49 -6.03 -11.11
CA TRP A 929 -26.49 -4.79 -11.88
C TRP A 929 -25.21 -4.62 -12.70
N PHE A 930 -24.04 -4.85 -12.10
CA PHE A 930 -22.75 -4.77 -12.79
C PHE A 930 -22.65 -5.78 -13.94
N LEU A 931 -23.06 -7.03 -13.73
CA LEU A 931 -23.07 -8.07 -14.77
C LEU A 931 -24.09 -7.76 -15.87
N GLY A 932 -25.29 -7.30 -15.51
CA GLY A 932 -26.31 -6.87 -16.47
C GLY A 932 -25.82 -5.71 -17.33
N ARG A 933 -25.29 -4.64 -16.71
CA ARG A 933 -24.71 -3.49 -17.41
C ARG A 933 -23.54 -3.91 -18.31
N SER A 934 -22.61 -4.71 -17.81
CA SER A 934 -21.44 -5.15 -18.58
C SER A 934 -21.81 -6.09 -19.74
N GLY A 935 -22.77 -6.99 -19.53
CA GLY A 935 -23.28 -7.91 -20.55
C GLY A 935 -24.05 -7.18 -21.65
N LEU A 936 -24.98 -6.30 -21.28
CA LEU A 936 -25.72 -5.46 -22.23
C LEU A 936 -24.77 -4.56 -23.04
N LEU A 937 -23.81 -3.91 -22.38
CA LEU A 937 -22.81 -3.09 -23.07
C LEU A 937 -21.93 -3.94 -24.02
N CYS A 938 -21.60 -5.19 -23.69
CA CYS A 938 -20.89 -6.09 -24.61
C CYS A 938 -21.71 -6.40 -25.88
N CYS A 939 -23.03 -6.47 -25.79
CA CYS A 939 -23.92 -6.65 -26.94
C CYS A 939 -24.03 -5.40 -27.83
N PHE A 940 -23.98 -4.20 -27.25
CA PHE A 940 -24.12 -2.94 -28.00
C PHE A 940 -22.78 -2.32 -28.47
N ALA A 941 -21.70 -2.47 -27.71
CA ALA A 941 -20.36 -1.92 -28.00
C ALA A 941 -19.53 -2.78 -28.96
N ARG A 942 -20.12 -3.83 -29.54
CA ARG A 942 -19.48 -4.70 -30.55
C ARG A 942 -19.61 -4.18 -32.00
N ARG A 943 -19.96 -2.91 -32.18
CA ARG A 943 -20.03 -2.22 -33.47
C ARG A 943 -18.74 -1.46 -33.75
#